data_AF-A0A4R9EL12-F1
#
_entry.id   AF-A0A4R9EL12-F1
#
_cell.length_a   1.000
_cell.length_b   1.000
_cell.length_c   1.000
_cell.angle_alpha   90.00
_cell.angle_beta   90.00
_cell.angle_gamma   90.00
#
_symmetry.space_group_name_H-M   'P 1'
#
loop_
_entity.id
_entity.type
_entity.pdbx_description
1 polymer ?
#
loop_
_entity_poly.entity_id
_entity_poly.type
_entity_poly.pdbx_seq_one_letter_code
_entity_poly.pdbx_strand_id
1 'polypeptide(L)'
;MKITYLLGWGDEMGGTELATYTQAQHLADRHDVEVISVFRTRPEPFFPEARSLPVRYLVDRTASPERPVRGSRLDEAACRTLAALPSELIRPSWEPAFDRLSDIEMAAALATLDTDVLVTTTPALMAAAVELLPAHVVTVHQEHRPTQRRGPSGEPLLLHAPRLDALVTLTDRTRDWIAESLGATAPELTVIPNAVPDGFRPRADGESKVIVMAARLTGEKRVDHAVRAFAELADAHPDWTLRIFGGGHREQQLRRLVDGFGLQDRVELLGPCQDMAAEWAKAGLSLMTAGHNEAFPLVLLEALAAGVPVVAYDVLTGPAEIVRHRVDGLLVPPGEVGELAAAMRGLMGDPETRRCYARAAREGVYARFSSAEVTARWQELYSRLVARRAAPERLRDRADRVALGVASGGSRFRPTTPYTLDAAPDADERAREDEIAAADTGGLLIRSVGRLAERRDDVLAPDMSDWNLELTATALEAQDIPYVLVRTDGTAHTLAVADDERDGALKALAGSLHGQPVYAELVNPRDAAPGVVLAERLDRIGEVAGVRVFKPVTTTTLSLRHGAGQACTVAFWPRLDPGSDTRRAPFDTTLAGAELPSLTPTATLRVAGRTYPTLDVFAQLLMGDVDFPVDAVYTWVDDSDPEWRARREAALGGPDDGSSADHGAVRFRNRDELRYSLRSLAMYAPWIRHIYLVTAGQTPSWLNADHPDVTVVDHRDLFADPDAALPTFNSHAIESQLHRIEGLSEHFLYFNDDMFLGRPTTPDTFFLSSGTARFFWSTASVPALPVSPDDEGYLAAAKNNRELLRREFGRTATHSFFHAPYALHRGVLAELTERFADELEATARSRFRSNGDLALVSSLHHHYAYLTGRAVPGEITYDFVDIGRREDHSRLGQLLQSRAKTAFCIGESPDSELSDEEMALAVRSFLTAYFPVRSPYERGA
;
A
#
# COMPACT_ATOMS: atom_id res chain seq x y z
N MET A 1 2.63 -30.26 -29.27
CA MET A 1 3.53 -29.14 -28.93
C MET A 1 4.48 -29.64 -27.87
N LYS A 2 5.70 -29.12 -27.86
CA LYS A 2 6.62 -29.20 -26.72
C LYS A 2 6.37 -27.99 -25.82
N ILE A 3 6.04 -28.24 -24.56
CA ILE A 3 5.69 -27.20 -23.58
C ILE A 3 6.61 -27.36 -22.38
N THR A 4 7.32 -26.28 -22.03
CA THR A 4 8.24 -26.28 -20.90
C THR A 4 7.76 -25.26 -19.85
N TYR A 5 7.60 -25.70 -18.61
CA TYR A 5 7.37 -24.80 -17.47
C TYR A 5 8.68 -24.49 -16.77
N LEU A 6 8.91 -23.23 -16.39
CA LEU A 6 10.09 -22.78 -15.66
C LEU A 6 9.72 -22.35 -14.23
N LEU A 7 10.26 -23.08 -13.25
CA LEU A 7 10.10 -22.84 -11.82
C LEU A 7 11.45 -22.48 -11.18
N GLY A 8 11.41 -21.70 -10.10
CA GLY A 8 12.59 -21.48 -9.25
C GLY A 8 12.93 -22.74 -8.46
N TRP A 9 11.89 -23.33 -7.84
CA TRP A 9 11.97 -24.51 -6.98
C TRP A 9 10.82 -25.44 -7.33
N GLY A 10 11.11 -26.57 -7.98
CA GLY A 10 10.09 -27.55 -8.37
C GLY A 10 9.73 -28.52 -7.25
N ASP A 11 10.44 -28.51 -6.13
CA ASP A 11 10.39 -29.54 -5.10
C ASP A 11 9.96 -29.03 -3.71
N GLU A 12 9.84 -27.71 -3.54
CA GLU A 12 9.34 -27.07 -2.32
C GLU A 12 7.81 -27.10 -2.21
N MET A 13 7.33 -26.83 -0.99
CA MET A 13 5.89 -26.73 -0.71
C MET A 13 5.40 -25.30 -1.01
N GLY A 14 4.70 -25.13 -2.14
CA GLY A 14 4.08 -23.86 -2.52
C GLY A 14 2.91 -24.01 -3.50
N GLY A 15 2.02 -23.01 -3.49
CA GLY A 15 0.81 -23.03 -4.32
C GLY A 15 1.09 -22.78 -5.80
N THR A 16 2.16 -22.06 -6.14
CA THR A 16 2.59 -21.84 -7.53
C THR A 16 3.08 -23.15 -8.13
N GLU A 17 3.89 -23.91 -7.38
CA GLU A 17 4.41 -25.21 -7.78
C GLU A 17 3.27 -26.19 -8.00
N LEU A 18 2.34 -26.30 -7.04
CA LEU A 18 1.17 -27.17 -7.16
C LEU A 18 0.32 -26.79 -8.39
N ALA A 19 -0.04 -25.51 -8.56
CA ALA A 19 -0.81 -25.06 -9.71
C ALA A 19 -0.12 -25.39 -11.04
N THR A 20 1.20 -25.19 -11.11
CA THR A 20 2.01 -25.47 -12.29
C THR A 20 2.02 -26.97 -12.60
N TYR A 21 2.23 -27.83 -11.60
CA TYR A 21 2.22 -29.28 -11.80
C TYR A 21 0.85 -29.81 -12.19
N THR A 22 -0.22 -29.36 -11.52
CA THR A 22 -1.60 -29.73 -11.90
C THR A 22 -1.87 -29.37 -13.36
N GLN A 23 -1.51 -28.17 -13.79
CA GLN A 23 -1.68 -27.74 -15.18
C GLN A 23 -0.81 -28.57 -16.15
N ALA A 24 0.46 -28.78 -15.82
CA ALA A 24 1.40 -29.54 -16.65
C ALA A 24 0.93 -30.99 -16.86
N GLN A 25 0.42 -31.65 -15.82
CA GLN A 25 -0.12 -33.01 -15.91
C GLN A 25 -1.29 -33.10 -16.88
N HIS A 26 -2.27 -32.21 -16.78
CA HIS A 26 -3.45 -32.22 -17.64
C HIS A 26 -3.12 -31.95 -19.12
N LEU A 27 -2.01 -31.26 -19.39
CA LEU A 27 -1.52 -31.05 -20.75
C LEU A 27 -0.64 -32.21 -21.25
N ALA A 28 0.03 -32.95 -20.37
CA ALA A 28 0.92 -34.06 -20.70
C ALA A 28 0.19 -35.22 -21.41
N ASP A 29 -1.12 -35.37 -21.20
CA ASP A 29 -1.95 -36.35 -21.92
C ASP A 29 -1.98 -36.13 -23.45
N ARG A 30 -1.69 -34.90 -23.91
CA ARG A 30 -1.85 -34.48 -25.32
C ARG A 30 -0.62 -33.81 -25.90
N HIS A 31 0.35 -33.46 -25.06
CA HIS A 31 1.52 -32.67 -25.41
C HIS A 31 2.79 -33.23 -24.75
N ASP A 32 3.94 -32.93 -25.34
CA ASP A 32 5.22 -33.24 -24.73
C ASP A 32 5.52 -32.14 -23.70
N VAL A 33 5.40 -32.47 -22.40
CA VAL A 33 5.47 -31.50 -21.30
C VAL A 33 6.66 -31.82 -20.40
N GLU A 34 7.50 -30.82 -20.14
CA GLU A 34 8.57 -30.88 -19.14
C GLU A 34 8.51 -29.70 -18.17
N VAL A 35 9.08 -29.89 -16.98
CA VAL A 35 9.28 -28.84 -15.99
C VAL A 35 10.78 -28.66 -15.76
N ILE A 36 11.27 -27.45 -15.97
CA ILE A 36 12.62 -27.06 -15.57
C ILE A 36 12.53 -26.35 -14.22
N SER A 37 13.24 -26.87 -13.23
CA SER A 37 13.46 -26.20 -11.95
C SER A 37 14.89 -25.65 -11.90
N VAL A 38 15.05 -24.38 -11.60
CA VAL A 38 16.39 -23.79 -11.45
C VAL A 38 17.14 -24.48 -10.31
N PHE A 39 16.49 -24.64 -9.16
CA PHE A 39 17.10 -25.23 -7.98
C PHE A 39 16.47 -26.57 -7.60
N ARG A 40 17.28 -27.47 -7.06
CA ARG A 40 16.85 -28.66 -6.30
C ARG A 40 17.22 -28.45 -4.84
N THR A 41 16.25 -28.40 -3.94
CA THR A 41 16.48 -28.19 -2.49
C THR A 41 16.20 -29.44 -1.66
N ARG A 42 15.54 -30.44 -2.25
CA ARG A 42 15.13 -31.70 -1.62
C ARG A 42 15.52 -32.92 -2.46
N PRO A 43 15.83 -34.06 -1.81
CA PRO A 43 16.06 -35.31 -2.52
C PRO A 43 14.82 -35.79 -3.30
N GLU A 44 13.64 -35.64 -2.71
CA GLU A 44 12.35 -35.98 -3.32
C GLU A 44 11.42 -34.76 -3.39
N PRO A 45 10.65 -34.58 -4.48
CA PRO A 45 9.66 -33.52 -4.57
C PRO A 45 8.58 -33.66 -3.49
N PHE A 46 8.12 -32.51 -2.96
CA PHE A 46 7.03 -32.47 -1.97
C PHE A 46 5.70 -32.99 -2.53
N PHE A 47 5.36 -32.56 -3.74
CA PHE A 47 4.10 -32.92 -4.41
C PHE A 47 4.26 -34.22 -5.20
N PRO A 48 3.38 -35.23 -4.99
CA PRO A 48 3.38 -36.46 -5.78
C PRO A 48 3.26 -36.20 -7.29
N GLU A 49 2.57 -35.13 -7.68
CA GLU A 49 2.33 -34.72 -9.06
C GLU A 49 3.63 -34.53 -9.85
N ALA A 50 4.64 -33.95 -9.21
CA ALA A 50 5.97 -33.76 -9.79
C ALA A 50 6.65 -35.08 -10.18
N ARG A 51 6.29 -36.21 -9.53
CA ARG A 51 6.87 -37.54 -9.81
C ARG A 51 6.35 -38.15 -11.12
N SER A 52 5.23 -37.64 -11.63
CA SER A 52 4.59 -38.12 -12.86
C SER A 52 5.04 -37.38 -14.13
N LEU A 53 5.86 -36.32 -13.98
CA LEU A 53 6.32 -35.48 -15.07
C LEU A 53 7.85 -35.51 -15.19
N PRO A 54 8.41 -35.31 -16.39
CA PRO A 54 9.83 -35.05 -16.55
C PRO A 54 10.22 -33.72 -15.86
N VAL A 55 10.98 -33.81 -14.78
CA VAL A 55 11.54 -32.64 -14.07
C VAL A 55 13.05 -32.56 -14.27
N ARG A 56 13.53 -31.45 -14.83
CA ARG A 56 14.95 -31.17 -15.05
C ARG A 56 15.43 -30.07 -14.10
N TYR A 57 16.34 -30.42 -13.20
CA TYR A 57 16.98 -29.47 -12.28
C TYR A 57 18.23 -28.87 -12.91
N LEU A 58 18.53 -27.59 -12.65
CA LEU A 58 19.74 -26.93 -13.15
C LEU A 58 20.87 -26.90 -12.11
N VAL A 59 20.55 -26.54 -10.87
CA VAL A 59 21.49 -26.42 -9.74
C VAL A 59 21.01 -27.28 -8.58
N ASP A 60 21.87 -28.15 -8.06
CA ASP A 60 21.64 -28.94 -6.87
C ASP A 60 22.11 -28.19 -5.61
N ARG A 61 21.15 -27.87 -4.73
CA ARG A 61 21.36 -27.22 -3.43
C ARG A 61 21.09 -28.16 -2.26
N THR A 62 20.90 -29.46 -2.50
CA THR A 62 20.69 -30.47 -1.43
C THR A 62 21.96 -30.73 -0.62
N ALA A 63 23.13 -30.33 -1.14
CA ALA A 63 24.43 -30.41 -0.50
C ALA A 63 25.22 -29.11 -0.68
N SER A 64 26.15 -28.86 0.24
CA SER A 64 27.09 -27.73 0.14
C SER A 64 28.50 -28.22 -0.23
N PRO A 65 29.19 -27.62 -1.21
CA PRO A 65 28.72 -26.49 -2.01
C PRO A 65 27.72 -26.91 -3.09
N GLU A 66 26.88 -25.96 -3.48
CA GLU A 66 25.90 -26.09 -4.55
C GLU A 66 26.59 -26.44 -5.88
N ARG A 67 25.95 -27.23 -6.76
CA ARG A 67 26.60 -27.71 -8.00
C ARG A 67 25.65 -27.73 -9.19
N PRO A 68 26.15 -27.57 -10.42
CA PRO A 68 25.38 -27.91 -11.62
C PRO A 68 24.91 -29.36 -11.59
N VAL A 69 23.67 -29.60 -12.01
CA VAL A 69 23.13 -30.95 -12.18
C VAL A 69 23.67 -31.60 -13.46
N ARG A 70 23.93 -30.79 -14.50
CA ARG A 70 24.57 -31.28 -15.72
C ARG A 70 26.01 -31.71 -15.44
N GLY A 71 26.54 -32.60 -16.28
CA GLY A 71 27.98 -32.90 -16.28
C GLY A 71 28.80 -31.64 -16.56
N SER A 72 29.44 -31.10 -15.52
CA SER A 72 30.26 -29.89 -15.58
C SER A 72 31.71 -30.19 -15.19
N ARG A 73 32.65 -29.36 -15.67
CA ARG A 73 34.07 -29.41 -15.28
C ARG A 73 34.40 -28.49 -14.10
N LEU A 74 33.40 -27.83 -13.52
CA LEU A 74 33.57 -26.98 -12.35
C LEU A 74 33.96 -27.82 -11.13
N ASP A 75 35.06 -27.47 -10.48
CA ASP A 75 35.43 -28.04 -9.19
C ASP A 75 34.65 -27.37 -8.05
N GLU A 76 34.79 -27.91 -6.83
CA GLU A 76 34.09 -27.39 -5.66
C GLU A 76 34.44 -25.94 -5.31
N ALA A 77 35.68 -25.51 -5.59
CA ALA A 77 36.12 -24.15 -5.29
C ALA A 77 35.48 -23.15 -6.25
N ALA A 78 35.40 -23.49 -7.54
CA ALA A 78 34.71 -22.70 -8.54
C ALA A 78 33.21 -22.58 -8.24
N CYS A 79 32.56 -23.69 -7.88
CA CYS A 79 31.14 -23.66 -7.48
C CYS A 79 30.89 -22.75 -6.28
N ARG A 80 31.72 -22.84 -5.22
CA ARG A 80 31.62 -21.93 -4.06
C ARG A 80 31.79 -20.46 -4.45
N THR A 81 32.74 -20.19 -5.33
CA THR A 81 33.02 -18.82 -5.79
C THR A 81 31.83 -18.25 -6.56
N LEU A 82 31.25 -19.02 -7.48
CA LEU A 82 30.11 -18.59 -8.28
C LEU A 82 28.83 -18.42 -7.44
N ALA A 83 28.55 -19.36 -6.53
CA ALA A 83 27.38 -19.27 -5.64
C ALA A 83 27.49 -18.10 -4.63
N ALA A 84 28.70 -17.60 -4.37
CA ALA A 84 28.92 -16.43 -3.49
C ALA A 84 28.79 -15.08 -4.23
N LEU A 85 28.73 -15.07 -5.56
CA LEU A 85 28.59 -13.85 -6.36
C LEU A 85 27.11 -13.60 -6.69
N PRO A 86 26.63 -12.35 -6.63
CA PRO A 86 25.27 -12.02 -7.00
C PRO A 86 24.99 -12.31 -8.48
N SER A 87 23.76 -12.71 -8.76
CA SER A 87 23.27 -12.88 -10.12
C SER A 87 23.31 -11.56 -10.90
N GLU A 88 23.72 -11.65 -12.17
CA GLU A 88 23.70 -10.59 -13.16
C GLU A 88 22.43 -10.63 -14.02
N LEU A 89 21.78 -11.80 -14.14
CA LEU A 89 20.52 -11.94 -14.88
C LEU A 89 19.30 -11.56 -14.04
N ILE A 90 19.31 -11.90 -12.76
CA ILE A 90 18.23 -11.66 -11.82
C ILE A 90 18.80 -10.84 -10.65
N ARG A 91 18.38 -9.58 -10.55
CA ARG A 91 18.85 -8.68 -9.50
C ARG A 91 18.47 -9.25 -8.11
N PRO A 92 19.34 -9.11 -7.09
CA PRO A 92 19.01 -9.53 -5.73
C PRO A 92 17.73 -8.89 -5.16
N SER A 93 17.40 -7.67 -5.60
CA SER A 93 16.16 -6.99 -5.25
C SER A 93 14.90 -7.65 -5.85
N TRP A 94 15.04 -8.39 -6.96
CA TRP A 94 13.93 -9.11 -7.59
C TRP A 94 13.70 -10.47 -6.93
N GLU A 95 14.79 -11.24 -6.77
CA GLU A 95 14.77 -12.55 -6.12
C GLU A 95 16.18 -12.90 -5.61
N PRO A 96 16.45 -12.77 -4.30
CA PRO A 96 17.81 -12.87 -3.74
C PRO A 96 18.39 -14.29 -3.77
N ALA A 97 17.57 -15.28 -4.09
CA ALA A 97 17.99 -16.67 -4.20
C ALA A 97 18.89 -16.97 -5.41
N PHE A 98 18.95 -16.08 -6.40
CA PHE A 98 19.72 -16.29 -7.63
C PHE A 98 21.14 -15.75 -7.47
N ASP A 99 22.08 -16.53 -8.00
CA ASP A 99 23.52 -16.28 -7.95
C ASP A 99 24.18 -16.51 -9.31
N ARG A 100 25.49 -16.27 -9.40
CA ARG A 100 26.21 -16.43 -10.66
C ARG A 100 26.24 -17.87 -11.18
N LEU A 101 26.18 -18.86 -10.29
CA LEU A 101 26.10 -20.27 -10.70
C LEU A 101 24.77 -20.54 -11.40
N SER A 102 23.67 -20.07 -10.81
CA SER A 102 22.33 -20.18 -11.42
C SER A 102 22.23 -19.48 -12.77
N ASP A 103 22.89 -18.33 -12.96
CA ASP A 103 22.89 -17.62 -14.24
C ASP A 103 23.51 -18.43 -15.38
N ILE A 104 24.68 -19.01 -15.11
CA ILE A 104 25.43 -19.81 -16.08
C ILE A 104 24.63 -21.05 -16.46
N GLU A 105 24.02 -21.71 -15.48
CA GLU A 105 23.25 -22.92 -15.72
C GLU A 105 21.91 -22.63 -16.42
N MET A 106 21.26 -21.51 -16.11
CA MET A 106 20.09 -21.02 -16.86
C MET A 106 20.46 -20.66 -18.29
N ALA A 107 21.54 -19.92 -18.53
CA ALA A 107 21.99 -19.57 -19.87
C ALA A 107 22.30 -20.83 -20.69
N ALA A 108 22.98 -21.81 -20.11
CA ALA A 108 23.27 -23.09 -20.76
C ALA A 108 21.99 -23.88 -21.11
N ALA A 109 21.00 -23.87 -20.21
CA ALA A 109 19.77 -24.64 -20.38
C ALA A 109 18.75 -23.98 -21.32
N LEU A 110 18.63 -22.65 -21.29
CA LEU A 110 17.58 -21.91 -21.99
C LEU A 110 18.00 -21.47 -23.41
N ALA A 111 19.28 -21.13 -23.63
CA ALA A 111 19.74 -20.63 -24.94
C ALA A 111 19.67 -21.65 -26.08
N THR A 112 19.58 -22.94 -25.74
CA THR A 112 19.50 -24.05 -26.71
C THR A 112 18.22 -24.87 -26.56
N LEU A 113 17.24 -24.35 -25.80
CA LEU A 113 16.00 -25.07 -25.51
C LEU A 113 15.16 -25.27 -26.78
N ASP A 114 14.88 -26.54 -27.11
CA ASP A 114 13.99 -26.95 -28.21
C ASP A 114 12.57 -27.17 -27.67
N THR A 115 11.82 -26.08 -27.52
CA THR A 115 10.41 -26.10 -27.05
C THR A 115 9.55 -25.18 -27.92
N ASP A 116 8.26 -25.48 -28.03
CA ASP A 116 7.33 -24.59 -28.75
C ASP A 116 6.90 -23.42 -27.87
N VAL A 117 6.63 -23.70 -26.59
CA VAL A 117 6.16 -22.72 -25.59
C VAL A 117 6.94 -22.86 -24.30
N LEU A 118 7.50 -21.75 -23.79
CA LEU A 118 7.99 -21.65 -22.41
C LEU A 118 6.99 -20.85 -21.57
N VAL A 119 6.60 -21.40 -20.42
CA VAL A 119 5.79 -20.72 -19.40
C VAL A 119 6.65 -20.40 -18.19
N THR A 120 6.72 -19.13 -17.81
CA THR A 120 7.41 -18.68 -16.60
C THR A 120 6.41 -18.36 -15.48
N THR A 121 6.81 -18.59 -14.24
CA THR A 121 5.93 -18.55 -13.05
C THR A 121 6.25 -17.41 -12.08
N THR A 122 7.38 -16.72 -12.30
CA THR A 122 7.77 -15.54 -11.54
C THR A 122 8.29 -14.43 -12.47
N PRO A 123 8.12 -13.15 -12.10
CA PRO A 123 8.66 -12.01 -12.85
C PRO A 123 10.17 -12.11 -13.11
N ALA A 124 10.95 -12.56 -12.12
CA ALA A 124 12.40 -12.72 -12.27
C ALA A 124 12.76 -13.74 -13.35
N LEU A 125 12.12 -14.91 -13.34
CA LEU A 125 12.33 -15.94 -14.36
C LEU A 125 11.84 -15.48 -15.72
N MET A 126 10.76 -14.71 -15.77
CA MET A 126 10.26 -14.09 -16.99
C MET A 126 11.32 -13.17 -17.62
N ALA A 127 11.94 -12.27 -16.84
CA ALA A 127 12.98 -11.38 -17.32
C ALA A 127 14.18 -12.15 -17.90
N ALA A 128 14.66 -13.16 -17.19
CA ALA A 128 15.75 -14.01 -17.69
C ALA A 128 15.35 -14.80 -18.96
N ALA A 129 14.12 -15.32 -19.00
CA ALA A 129 13.64 -16.11 -20.13
C ALA A 129 13.53 -15.28 -21.43
N VAL A 130 13.02 -14.04 -21.37
CA VAL A 130 12.90 -13.20 -22.57
C VAL A 130 14.25 -12.74 -23.13
N GLU A 131 15.33 -12.87 -22.35
CA GLU A 131 16.70 -12.55 -22.76
C GLU A 131 17.45 -13.77 -23.30
N LEU A 132 17.27 -14.93 -22.66
CA LEU A 132 18.05 -16.13 -22.97
C LEU A 132 17.42 -17.00 -24.06
N LEU A 133 16.09 -16.98 -24.23
CA LEU A 133 15.42 -17.92 -25.12
C LEU A 133 15.66 -17.65 -26.62
N PRO A 134 15.71 -18.70 -27.45
CA PRO A 134 15.67 -18.55 -28.90
C PRO A 134 14.40 -17.80 -29.36
N ALA A 135 14.54 -16.93 -30.36
CA ALA A 135 13.43 -16.10 -30.88
C ALA A 135 12.21 -16.91 -31.39
N HIS A 136 12.42 -18.19 -31.74
CA HIS A 136 11.34 -19.06 -32.21
C HIS A 136 10.45 -19.59 -31.08
N VAL A 137 10.90 -19.54 -29.82
CA VAL A 137 10.11 -20.03 -28.68
C VAL A 137 9.02 -19.02 -28.35
N VAL A 138 7.79 -19.49 -28.15
CA VAL A 138 6.69 -18.66 -27.66
C VAL A 138 6.87 -18.44 -26.16
N THR A 139 6.88 -17.20 -25.72
CA THR A 139 7.11 -16.78 -24.33
C THR A 139 5.81 -16.39 -23.65
N VAL A 140 5.41 -17.17 -22.65
CA VAL A 140 4.24 -16.92 -21.81
C VAL A 140 4.68 -16.72 -20.37
N HIS A 141 4.10 -15.73 -19.70
CA HIS A 141 4.23 -15.56 -18.25
C HIS A 141 2.90 -15.79 -17.57
N GLN A 142 2.85 -16.60 -16.53
CA GLN A 142 1.68 -16.76 -15.66
C GLN A 142 1.97 -16.12 -14.30
N GLU A 143 1.17 -15.13 -13.96
CA GLU A 143 1.35 -14.33 -12.75
C GLU A 143 0.57 -14.92 -11.57
N HIS A 144 1.28 -15.49 -10.60
CA HIS A 144 0.69 -16.24 -9.48
C HIS A 144 0.57 -15.45 -8.16
N ARG A 145 0.94 -14.17 -8.11
CA ARG A 145 0.79 -13.32 -6.92
C ARG A 145 0.10 -11.99 -7.30
N PRO A 146 -0.43 -11.25 -6.31
CA PRO A 146 -1.02 -9.94 -6.56
C PRO A 146 0.06 -8.97 -7.03
N THR A 147 0.13 -8.72 -8.34
CA THR A 147 1.20 -7.89 -8.94
C THR A 147 1.27 -6.52 -8.30
N GLN A 148 0.12 -5.96 -7.93
CA GLN A 148 -0.07 -4.66 -7.31
C GLN A 148 0.62 -4.51 -5.95
N ARG A 149 1.06 -5.63 -5.34
CA ARG A 149 1.65 -5.69 -3.99
C ARG A 149 3.03 -6.34 -3.96
N ARG A 150 3.63 -6.62 -5.13
CA ARG A 150 4.93 -7.32 -5.23
C ARG A 150 6.14 -6.46 -4.85
N GLY A 151 6.01 -5.13 -4.80
CA GLY A 151 7.15 -4.24 -4.57
C GLY A 151 8.27 -4.47 -5.60
N PRO A 152 9.55 -4.56 -5.20
CA PRO A 152 10.69 -4.69 -6.12
C PRO A 152 10.64 -6.00 -6.94
N SER A 153 10.08 -7.07 -6.38
CA SER A 153 9.90 -8.36 -7.09
C SER A 153 8.90 -8.29 -8.25
N GLY A 154 8.15 -7.19 -8.39
CA GLY A 154 7.25 -6.91 -9.50
C GLY A 154 7.89 -6.07 -10.61
N GLU A 155 9.03 -5.41 -10.36
CA GLU A 155 9.75 -4.60 -11.35
C GLU A 155 10.02 -5.35 -12.67
N PRO A 156 10.39 -6.64 -12.68
CA PRO A 156 10.63 -7.35 -13.92
C PRO A 156 9.42 -7.38 -14.87
N LEU A 157 8.19 -7.47 -14.34
CA LEU A 157 6.97 -7.40 -15.15
C LEU A 157 6.89 -6.08 -15.91
N LEU A 158 7.20 -4.98 -15.24
CA LEU A 158 7.12 -3.65 -15.83
C LEU A 158 8.16 -3.47 -16.94
N LEU A 159 9.37 -3.97 -16.73
CA LEU A 159 10.49 -3.79 -17.65
C LEU A 159 10.48 -4.77 -18.83
N HIS A 160 10.06 -6.02 -18.59
CA HIS A 160 10.26 -7.12 -19.53
C HIS A 160 8.96 -7.71 -20.08
N ALA A 161 7.77 -7.44 -19.51
CA ALA A 161 6.50 -7.95 -20.06
C ALA A 161 6.22 -7.51 -21.51
N PRO A 162 6.60 -6.30 -21.99
CA PRO A 162 6.42 -5.94 -23.40
C PRO A 162 7.09 -6.92 -24.39
N ARG A 163 8.13 -7.64 -23.94
CA ARG A 163 8.86 -8.65 -24.71
C ARG A 163 8.17 -10.02 -24.76
N LEU A 164 7.09 -10.23 -24.00
CA LEU A 164 6.33 -11.49 -24.04
C LEU A 164 5.46 -11.60 -25.28
N ASP A 165 5.01 -12.82 -25.56
CA ASP A 165 3.90 -13.06 -26.49
C ASP A 165 2.56 -12.93 -25.76
N ALA A 166 2.47 -13.51 -24.55
CA ALA A 166 1.30 -13.37 -23.70
C ALA A 166 1.67 -13.29 -22.21
N LEU A 167 0.85 -12.57 -21.45
CA LEU A 167 0.84 -12.52 -20.00
C LEU A 167 -0.51 -12.99 -19.51
N VAL A 168 -0.50 -14.07 -18.73
CA VAL A 168 -1.68 -14.72 -18.15
C VAL A 168 -1.82 -14.32 -16.69
N THR A 169 -3.00 -13.83 -16.33
CA THR A 169 -3.37 -13.54 -14.94
C THR A 169 -4.41 -14.52 -14.45
N LEU A 170 -4.50 -14.70 -13.13
CA LEU A 170 -5.50 -15.61 -12.52
C LEU A 170 -6.87 -14.96 -12.35
N THR A 171 -6.93 -13.62 -12.44
CA THR A 171 -8.14 -12.82 -12.17
C THR A 171 -8.29 -11.67 -13.16
N ASP A 172 -9.54 -11.26 -13.43
CA ASP A 172 -9.86 -10.10 -14.26
C ASP A 172 -9.28 -8.82 -13.65
N ARG A 173 -9.38 -8.66 -12.33
CA ARG A 173 -8.85 -7.50 -11.62
C ARG A 173 -7.34 -7.33 -11.81
N THR A 174 -6.58 -8.43 -11.86
CA THR A 174 -5.14 -8.37 -12.14
C THR A 174 -4.87 -8.04 -13.60
N ARG A 175 -5.64 -8.60 -14.53
CA ARG A 175 -5.52 -8.25 -15.95
C ARG A 175 -5.72 -6.76 -16.17
N ASP A 176 -6.80 -6.21 -15.62
CA ASP A 176 -7.16 -4.80 -15.82
C ASP A 176 -6.09 -3.87 -15.25
N TRP A 177 -5.56 -4.20 -14.06
CA TRP A 177 -4.45 -3.45 -13.49
C TRP A 177 -3.19 -3.49 -14.38
N ILE A 178 -2.83 -4.65 -14.94
CA ILE A 178 -1.67 -4.77 -15.83
C ILE A 178 -1.92 -4.02 -17.15
N ALA A 179 -3.13 -4.09 -17.70
CA ALA A 179 -3.51 -3.37 -18.91
C ALA A 179 -3.39 -1.85 -18.72
N GLU A 180 -3.86 -1.34 -17.59
CA GLU A 180 -3.73 0.09 -17.24
C GLU A 180 -2.27 0.50 -17.01
N SER A 181 -1.49 -0.36 -16.34
CA SER A 181 -0.11 -0.07 -15.96
C SER A 181 0.85 -0.09 -17.15
N LEU A 182 0.65 -1.02 -18.11
CA LEU A 182 1.46 -1.14 -19.31
C LEU A 182 0.90 -0.35 -20.51
N GLY A 183 -0.40 -0.05 -20.53
CA GLY A 183 -1.05 0.66 -21.64
C GLY A 183 -0.74 0.03 -22.99
N ALA A 184 -0.30 0.85 -23.96
CA ALA A 184 0.04 0.39 -25.30
C ALA A 184 1.25 -0.56 -25.37
N THR A 185 2.03 -0.71 -24.29
CA THR A 185 3.16 -1.66 -24.25
C THR A 185 2.76 -3.04 -23.72
N ALA A 186 1.49 -3.24 -23.35
CA ALA A 186 1.01 -4.53 -22.84
C ALA A 186 1.15 -5.63 -23.92
N PRO A 187 1.67 -6.82 -23.57
CA PRO A 187 1.56 -8.00 -24.44
C PRO A 187 0.10 -8.48 -24.50
N GLU A 188 -0.16 -9.60 -25.17
CA GLU A 188 -1.49 -10.19 -25.12
C GLU A 188 -1.86 -10.59 -23.68
N LEU A 189 -2.92 -10.00 -23.13
CA LEU A 189 -3.38 -10.28 -21.77
C LEU A 189 -4.53 -11.28 -21.80
N THR A 190 -4.44 -12.35 -21.00
CA THR A 190 -5.48 -13.38 -20.90
C THR A 190 -5.72 -13.75 -19.43
N VAL A 191 -6.97 -14.00 -19.06
CA VAL A 191 -7.31 -14.49 -17.71
C VAL A 191 -7.53 -16.00 -17.77
N ILE A 192 -6.67 -16.76 -17.09
CA ILE A 192 -6.83 -18.21 -16.93
C ILE A 192 -6.64 -18.55 -15.44
N PRO A 193 -7.72 -18.95 -14.73
CA PRO A 193 -7.64 -19.26 -13.31
C PRO A 193 -6.87 -20.57 -13.06
N ASN A 194 -6.49 -20.82 -11.81
CA ASN A 194 -5.97 -22.14 -11.45
C ASN A 194 -7.10 -23.19 -11.52
N ALA A 195 -6.76 -24.40 -11.95
CA ALA A 195 -7.66 -25.53 -11.92
C ALA A 195 -7.85 -26.09 -10.50
N VAL A 196 -9.02 -26.67 -10.24
CA VAL A 196 -9.28 -27.51 -9.07
C VAL A 196 -8.37 -28.74 -9.13
N PRO A 197 -7.56 -29.01 -8.08
CA PRO A 197 -6.79 -30.25 -8.01
C PRO A 197 -7.71 -31.48 -7.93
N ASP A 198 -7.23 -32.63 -8.42
CA ASP A 198 -8.00 -33.88 -8.34
C ASP A 198 -7.95 -34.49 -6.93
N GLY A 199 -8.83 -35.45 -6.65
CA GLY A 199 -8.69 -36.31 -5.47
C GLY A 199 -9.48 -35.93 -4.21
N PHE A 200 -10.36 -34.93 -4.26
CA PHE A 200 -11.24 -34.57 -3.12
C PHE A 200 -12.43 -35.55 -2.93
N ARG A 201 -12.09 -36.82 -2.68
CA ARG A 201 -13.00 -37.93 -2.39
C ARG A 201 -12.41 -38.78 -1.22
N PRO A 202 -13.21 -39.19 -0.21
CA PRO A 202 -14.63 -38.91 -0.04
C PRO A 202 -14.90 -37.42 0.21
N ARG A 203 -16.12 -36.97 -0.06
CA ARG A 203 -16.54 -35.58 0.19
C ARG A 203 -16.87 -35.42 1.67
N ALA A 204 -16.83 -34.19 2.16
CA ALA A 204 -17.36 -33.85 3.47
C ALA A 204 -18.85 -34.22 3.57
N ASP A 205 -19.29 -34.73 4.72
CA ASP A 205 -20.69 -35.06 4.96
C ASP A 205 -21.56 -33.81 5.24
N GLY A 206 -20.93 -32.70 5.63
CA GLY A 206 -21.57 -31.43 6.00
C GLY A 206 -22.10 -31.39 7.44
N GLU A 207 -21.99 -32.50 8.17
CA GLU A 207 -22.47 -32.66 9.56
C GLU A 207 -21.34 -32.52 10.58
N SER A 208 -20.08 -32.71 10.16
CA SER A 208 -18.92 -32.51 11.01
C SER A 208 -18.89 -31.14 11.67
N LYS A 209 -18.48 -31.10 12.94
CA LYS A 209 -18.26 -29.89 13.74
C LYS A 209 -16.77 -29.56 13.85
N VAL A 210 -16.04 -29.73 12.76
CA VAL A 210 -14.60 -29.44 12.70
C VAL A 210 -14.37 -28.31 11.71
N ILE A 211 -13.72 -27.25 12.16
CA ILE A 211 -13.20 -26.17 11.31
C ILE A 211 -11.80 -26.58 10.87
N VAL A 212 -11.56 -26.64 9.56
CA VAL A 212 -10.23 -26.98 9.00
C VAL A 212 -9.65 -25.76 8.31
N MET A 213 -8.44 -25.39 8.70
CA MET A 213 -7.65 -24.32 8.08
C MET A 213 -6.32 -24.90 7.59
N ALA A 214 -5.97 -24.65 6.33
CA ALA A 214 -4.65 -25.00 5.80
C ALA A 214 -3.92 -23.73 5.35
N ALA A 215 -2.81 -23.40 6.01
CA ALA A 215 -2.04 -22.19 5.72
C ALA A 215 -0.60 -22.29 6.24
N ARG A 216 0.34 -21.60 5.55
CA ARG A 216 1.68 -21.36 6.12
C ARG A 216 1.56 -20.50 7.38
N LEU A 217 2.22 -20.89 8.47
CA LEU A 217 2.16 -20.18 9.76
C LEU A 217 3.10 -18.95 9.76
N THR A 218 2.71 -17.95 8.96
CA THR A 218 3.41 -16.68 8.75
C THR A 218 2.47 -15.52 9.08
N GLY A 219 3.02 -14.32 9.26
CA GLY A 219 2.21 -13.15 9.61
C GLY A 219 1.21 -12.74 8.55
N GLU A 220 1.53 -12.99 7.28
CA GLU A 220 0.65 -12.69 6.14
C GLU A 220 -0.68 -13.46 6.20
N LYS A 221 -0.63 -14.72 6.68
CA LYS A 221 -1.79 -15.61 6.71
C LYS A 221 -2.75 -15.37 7.87
N ARG A 222 -2.38 -14.50 8.82
CA ARG A 222 -3.16 -14.09 10.01
C ARG A 222 -3.90 -15.25 10.68
N VAL A 223 -3.23 -16.37 10.90
CA VAL A 223 -3.80 -17.52 11.62
C VAL A 223 -4.21 -17.12 13.06
N ASP A 224 -3.57 -16.10 13.62
CA ASP A 224 -3.94 -15.50 14.90
C ASP A 224 -5.35 -14.91 14.90
N HIS A 225 -5.86 -14.42 13.77
CA HIS A 225 -7.23 -13.91 13.66
C HIS A 225 -8.26 -15.05 13.73
N ALA A 226 -7.97 -16.19 13.09
CA ALA A 226 -8.82 -17.38 13.16
C ALA A 226 -8.93 -17.90 14.62
N VAL A 227 -7.81 -17.91 15.35
CA VAL A 227 -7.79 -18.32 16.77
C VAL A 227 -8.60 -17.35 17.63
N ARG A 228 -8.45 -16.03 17.45
CA ARG A 228 -9.22 -15.02 18.20
C ARG A 228 -10.71 -15.10 17.92
N ALA A 229 -11.10 -15.19 16.65
CA ALA A 229 -12.50 -15.32 16.26
C ALA A 229 -13.13 -16.60 16.82
N PHE A 230 -12.40 -17.72 16.82
CA PHE A 230 -12.86 -18.96 17.43
C PHE A 230 -12.98 -18.86 18.95
N ALA A 231 -12.08 -18.13 19.63
CA ALA A 231 -12.14 -17.91 21.08
C ALA A 231 -13.43 -17.22 21.52
N GLU A 232 -13.92 -16.25 20.74
CA GLU A 232 -15.21 -15.58 21.01
C GLU A 232 -16.42 -16.51 20.94
N LEU A 233 -16.28 -17.67 20.30
CA LEU A 233 -17.38 -18.61 20.01
C LEU A 233 -17.30 -19.91 20.80
N ALA A 234 -16.12 -20.23 21.35
CA ALA A 234 -15.82 -21.54 21.90
C ALA A 234 -16.82 -21.99 22.99
N ASP A 235 -17.20 -21.08 23.90
CA ASP A 235 -18.14 -21.34 24.99
C ASP A 235 -19.57 -21.58 24.50
N ALA A 236 -20.00 -20.84 23.46
CA ALA A 236 -21.34 -20.97 22.87
C ALA A 236 -21.47 -22.22 21.97
N HIS A 237 -20.35 -22.74 21.48
CA HIS A 237 -20.29 -23.87 20.55
C HIS A 237 -19.36 -24.99 21.06
N PRO A 238 -19.69 -25.65 22.19
CA PRO A 238 -18.81 -26.58 22.92
C PRO A 238 -18.51 -27.89 22.18
N ASP A 239 -19.08 -28.10 21.00
CA ASP A 239 -18.84 -29.31 20.19
C ASP A 239 -17.89 -29.07 19.01
N TRP A 240 -17.53 -27.81 18.72
CA TRP A 240 -16.72 -27.45 17.56
C TRP A 240 -15.22 -27.41 17.84
N THR A 241 -14.38 -27.96 16.97
CA THR A 241 -12.91 -27.84 17.09
C THR A 241 -12.30 -27.12 15.89
N LEU A 242 -11.15 -26.47 16.09
CA LEU A 242 -10.38 -25.82 15.03
C LEU A 242 -9.08 -26.59 14.80
N ARG A 243 -8.91 -27.14 13.60
CA ARG A 243 -7.71 -27.86 13.15
C ARG A 243 -6.95 -27.02 12.15
N ILE A 244 -5.69 -26.73 12.46
CA ILE A 244 -4.82 -25.89 11.63
C ILE A 244 -3.67 -26.76 11.11
N PHE A 245 -3.62 -26.91 9.79
CA PHE A 245 -2.58 -27.61 9.06
C PHE A 245 -1.61 -26.61 8.39
N GLY A 246 -0.32 -26.90 8.50
CA GLY A 246 0.77 -26.10 7.96
C GLY A 246 1.88 -25.86 8.99
N GLY A 247 2.99 -25.29 8.52
CA GLY A 247 4.15 -24.96 9.35
C GLY A 247 4.65 -23.54 9.10
N GLY A 248 5.46 -23.02 10.01
CA GLY A 248 6.09 -21.70 9.86
C GLY A 248 6.60 -21.13 11.17
N HIS A 249 7.40 -20.06 11.08
CA HIS A 249 8.10 -19.45 12.22
C HIS A 249 7.16 -18.89 13.31
N ARG A 250 5.86 -18.70 13.03
CA ARG A 250 4.88 -18.22 14.02
C ARG A 250 4.23 -19.32 14.87
N GLU A 251 4.57 -20.59 14.67
CA GLU A 251 3.92 -21.68 15.40
C GLU A 251 3.97 -21.49 16.92
N GLN A 252 5.13 -21.13 17.49
CA GLN A 252 5.27 -20.92 18.93
C GLN A 252 4.47 -19.71 19.45
N GLN A 253 4.27 -18.69 18.61
CA GLN A 253 3.42 -17.54 18.94
C GLN A 253 1.95 -17.97 18.97
N LEU A 254 1.52 -18.79 18.01
CA LEU A 254 0.15 -19.31 17.95
C LEU A 254 -0.16 -20.24 19.14
N ARG A 255 0.78 -21.11 19.54
CA ARG A 255 0.63 -21.95 20.75
C ARG A 255 0.37 -21.09 21.99
N ARG A 256 1.17 -20.05 22.20
CA ARG A 256 0.98 -19.10 23.31
C ARG A 256 -0.36 -18.37 23.25
N LEU A 257 -0.84 -18.04 22.05
CA LEU A 257 -2.15 -17.40 21.86
C LEU A 257 -3.29 -18.36 22.24
N VAL A 258 -3.22 -19.61 21.78
CA VAL A 258 -4.18 -20.67 22.15
C VAL A 258 -4.17 -20.90 23.67
N ASP A 259 -2.98 -20.93 24.28
CA ASP A 259 -2.85 -21.08 25.73
C ASP A 259 -3.46 -19.92 26.50
N GLY A 260 -3.24 -18.68 26.03
CA GLY A 260 -3.79 -17.48 26.65
C GLY A 260 -5.32 -17.41 26.64
N PHE A 261 -5.97 -18.08 25.69
CA PHE A 261 -7.43 -18.22 25.64
C PHE A 261 -7.95 -19.50 26.31
N GLY A 262 -7.09 -20.39 26.81
CA GLY A 262 -7.51 -21.66 27.41
C GLY A 262 -8.12 -22.66 26.40
N LEU A 263 -7.67 -22.64 25.15
CA LEU A 263 -8.26 -23.42 24.05
C LEU A 263 -7.44 -24.66 23.66
N GLN A 264 -6.60 -25.18 24.55
CA GLN A 264 -5.65 -26.26 24.25
C GLN A 264 -6.33 -27.54 23.74
N ASP A 265 -7.52 -27.84 24.27
CA ASP A 265 -8.30 -29.03 23.89
C ASP A 265 -9.21 -28.79 22.66
N ARG A 266 -9.13 -27.59 22.06
CA ARG A 266 -10.10 -27.10 21.07
C ARG A 266 -9.46 -26.57 19.79
N VAL A 267 -8.21 -26.11 19.87
CA VAL A 267 -7.41 -25.63 18.73
C VAL A 267 -6.19 -26.52 18.56
N GLU A 268 -6.17 -27.30 17.49
CA GLU A 268 -5.12 -28.27 17.17
C GLU A 268 -4.18 -27.70 16.09
N LEU A 269 -2.90 -27.50 16.41
CA LEU A 269 -1.84 -27.19 15.44
C LEU A 269 -1.17 -28.50 14.99
N LEU A 270 -1.51 -28.99 13.80
CA LEU A 270 -1.22 -30.36 13.34
C LEU A 270 0.00 -30.46 12.40
N GLY A 271 0.65 -29.35 12.09
CA GLY A 271 1.80 -29.32 11.19
C GLY A 271 1.43 -29.53 9.72
N PRO A 272 2.42 -29.61 8.81
CA PRO A 272 2.19 -29.86 7.38
C PRO A 272 1.53 -31.22 7.12
N CYS A 273 0.54 -31.26 6.21
CA CYS A 273 -0.15 -32.49 5.80
C CYS A 273 0.01 -32.72 4.29
N GLN A 274 0.26 -33.97 3.89
CA GLN A 274 0.34 -34.36 2.47
C GLN A 274 -1.00 -34.78 1.86
N ASP A 275 -1.94 -35.27 2.69
CA ASP A 275 -3.27 -35.71 2.25
C ASP A 275 -4.35 -34.79 2.82
N MET A 276 -4.40 -33.56 2.28
CA MET A 276 -5.43 -32.60 2.66
C MET A 276 -6.83 -33.06 2.24
N ALA A 277 -6.97 -33.91 1.22
CA ALA A 277 -8.27 -34.42 0.80
C ALA A 277 -8.97 -35.21 1.92
N ALA A 278 -8.22 -36.07 2.63
CA ALA A 278 -8.74 -36.79 3.79
C ALA A 278 -9.14 -35.86 4.95
N GLU A 279 -8.44 -34.74 5.14
CA GLU A 279 -8.76 -33.77 6.19
C GLU A 279 -9.95 -32.88 5.82
N TRP A 280 -10.06 -32.47 4.56
CA TRP A 280 -11.24 -31.76 4.05
C TRP A 280 -12.51 -32.61 4.15
N ALA A 281 -12.42 -33.93 3.95
CA ALA A 281 -13.54 -34.83 4.15
C ALA A 281 -14.09 -34.85 5.58
N LYS A 282 -13.29 -34.44 6.56
CA LYS A 282 -13.67 -34.34 7.98
C LYS A 282 -14.14 -32.93 8.35
N ALA A 283 -14.09 -31.96 7.45
CA ALA A 283 -14.39 -30.57 7.76
C ALA A 283 -15.90 -30.28 7.63
N GLY A 284 -16.43 -29.52 8.59
CA GLY A 284 -17.73 -28.86 8.47
C GLY A 284 -17.61 -27.44 7.90
N LEU A 285 -16.48 -26.78 8.16
CA LEU A 285 -16.22 -25.40 7.78
C LEU A 285 -14.74 -25.23 7.45
N SER A 286 -14.41 -24.32 6.53
CA SER A 286 -13.03 -23.90 6.26
C SER A 286 -12.82 -22.42 6.56
N LEU A 287 -11.61 -22.04 6.97
CA LEU A 287 -11.21 -20.65 7.16
C LEU A 287 -10.03 -20.27 6.26
N MET A 288 -10.05 -19.04 5.74
CA MET A 288 -8.88 -18.40 5.14
C MET A 288 -8.76 -16.95 5.60
N THR A 289 -7.82 -16.68 6.49
CA THR A 289 -7.62 -15.34 7.09
C THR A 289 -6.41 -14.61 6.52
N ALA A 290 -5.92 -14.97 5.33
CA ALA A 290 -4.83 -14.23 4.71
C ALA A 290 -5.27 -12.79 4.44
N GLY A 291 -4.57 -11.80 5.03
CA GLY A 291 -5.11 -10.44 5.11
C GLY A 291 -4.84 -9.57 3.89
N HIS A 292 -3.83 -9.89 3.07
CA HIS A 292 -3.35 -8.92 2.08
C HIS A 292 -2.73 -9.50 0.79
N ASN A 293 -2.34 -10.78 0.74
CA ASN A 293 -1.46 -11.27 -0.32
C ASN A 293 -1.90 -12.65 -0.84
N GLU A 294 -3.01 -12.68 -1.56
CA GLU A 294 -3.52 -13.86 -2.25
C GLU A 294 -3.88 -13.48 -3.69
N ALA A 295 -3.47 -14.26 -4.68
CA ALA A 295 -3.88 -14.06 -6.07
C ALA A 295 -5.07 -14.94 -6.45
N PHE A 296 -4.96 -16.23 -6.14
CA PHE A 296 -5.98 -17.25 -6.40
C PHE A 296 -5.75 -18.45 -5.47
N PRO A 297 -6.16 -18.34 -4.20
CA PRO A 297 -5.77 -19.28 -3.16
C PRO A 297 -6.35 -20.67 -3.40
N LEU A 298 -5.48 -21.63 -3.74
CA LEU A 298 -5.88 -23.01 -4.05
C LEU A 298 -6.67 -23.65 -2.91
N VAL A 299 -6.33 -23.34 -1.65
CA VAL A 299 -7.04 -23.85 -0.47
C VAL A 299 -8.55 -23.63 -0.50
N LEU A 300 -9.02 -22.52 -1.12
CA LEU A 300 -10.44 -22.27 -1.31
C LEU A 300 -11.05 -23.23 -2.34
N LEU A 301 -10.35 -23.48 -3.46
CA LEU A 301 -10.78 -24.46 -4.46
C LEU A 301 -10.87 -25.87 -3.84
N GLU A 302 -9.86 -26.26 -3.06
CA GLU A 302 -9.80 -27.57 -2.41
C GLU A 302 -10.98 -27.78 -1.45
N ALA A 303 -11.21 -26.81 -0.55
CA ALA A 303 -12.32 -26.86 0.40
C ALA A 303 -13.67 -26.95 -0.32
N LEU A 304 -13.90 -26.10 -1.33
CA LEU A 304 -15.14 -26.12 -2.11
C LEU A 304 -15.31 -27.42 -2.89
N ALA A 305 -14.22 -28.00 -3.43
CA ALA A 305 -14.22 -29.25 -4.17
C ALA A 305 -14.51 -30.48 -3.28
N ALA A 306 -14.08 -30.43 -2.02
CA ALA A 306 -14.46 -31.38 -0.98
C ALA A 306 -15.89 -31.16 -0.46
N GLY A 307 -16.53 -30.06 -0.85
CA GLY A 307 -17.88 -29.69 -0.45
C GLY A 307 -17.95 -29.10 0.94
N VAL A 308 -16.94 -28.34 1.32
CA VAL A 308 -16.80 -27.64 2.60
C VAL A 308 -17.06 -26.15 2.35
N PRO A 309 -18.05 -25.53 3.01
CA PRO A 309 -18.25 -24.09 2.99
C PRO A 309 -17.05 -23.35 3.56
N VAL A 310 -16.76 -22.16 3.03
CA VAL A 310 -15.59 -21.38 3.45
C VAL A 310 -16.00 -20.05 4.09
N VAL A 311 -15.28 -19.60 5.11
CA VAL A 311 -15.26 -18.19 5.54
C VAL A 311 -13.87 -17.63 5.26
N ALA A 312 -13.78 -16.58 4.45
CA ALA A 312 -12.51 -16.00 4.06
C ALA A 312 -12.50 -14.48 4.15
N TYR A 313 -11.30 -13.90 4.34
CA TYR A 313 -11.13 -12.47 4.13
C TYR A 313 -11.25 -12.09 2.65
N ASP A 314 -11.97 -11.00 2.38
CA ASP A 314 -12.08 -10.42 1.05
C ASP A 314 -10.89 -9.49 0.78
N VAL A 315 -9.82 -10.08 0.24
CA VAL A 315 -8.61 -9.33 -0.10
C VAL A 315 -8.60 -8.91 -1.56
N LEU A 316 -7.62 -8.07 -1.90
CA LEU A 316 -7.50 -7.43 -3.21
C LEU A 316 -7.70 -8.37 -4.41
N THR A 317 -7.24 -9.61 -4.39
CA THR A 317 -7.43 -10.56 -5.49
C THR A 317 -7.68 -11.96 -4.93
N GLY A 318 -8.44 -12.81 -5.63
CA GLY A 318 -8.55 -14.24 -5.31
C GLY A 318 -9.83 -14.67 -4.59
N PRO A 319 -10.06 -14.36 -3.30
CA PRO A 319 -11.21 -14.89 -2.55
C PRO A 319 -12.57 -14.61 -3.19
N ALA A 320 -12.86 -13.36 -3.56
CA ALA A 320 -14.13 -13.00 -4.21
C ALA A 320 -14.31 -13.59 -5.62
N GLU A 321 -13.22 -14.01 -6.28
CA GLU A 321 -13.27 -14.68 -7.58
C GLU A 321 -13.64 -16.16 -7.42
N ILE A 322 -13.27 -16.77 -6.29
CA ILE A 322 -13.47 -18.19 -6.01
C ILE A 322 -14.76 -18.42 -5.22
N VAL A 323 -14.93 -17.73 -4.09
CA VAL A 323 -16.05 -17.90 -3.16
C VAL A 323 -17.20 -16.99 -3.59
N ARG A 324 -18.37 -17.59 -3.80
CA ARG A 324 -19.61 -16.85 -4.03
C ARG A 324 -20.22 -16.58 -2.67
N HIS A 325 -20.07 -15.34 -2.22
CA HIS A 325 -20.59 -14.87 -0.94
C HIS A 325 -22.06 -15.27 -0.76
N ARG A 326 -22.36 -15.89 0.38
CA ARG A 326 -23.66 -16.44 0.78
C ARG A 326 -24.26 -17.52 -0.14
N VAL A 327 -23.45 -18.10 -1.02
CA VAL A 327 -23.86 -19.22 -1.88
C VAL A 327 -23.09 -20.46 -1.51
N ASP A 328 -21.76 -20.37 -1.45
CA ASP A 328 -20.87 -21.49 -1.10
C ASP A 328 -19.86 -21.14 0.00
N GLY A 329 -19.91 -19.90 0.51
CA GLY A 329 -19.11 -19.43 1.62
C GLY A 329 -19.46 -18.00 2.03
N LEU A 330 -18.75 -17.46 3.00
CA LEU A 330 -18.86 -16.07 3.45
C LEU A 330 -17.52 -15.36 3.26
N LEU A 331 -17.60 -14.10 2.86
CA LEU A 331 -16.48 -13.20 2.69
C LEU A 331 -16.64 -12.08 3.71
N VAL A 332 -15.56 -11.73 4.41
CA VAL A 332 -15.56 -10.69 5.43
C VAL A 332 -14.39 -9.72 5.20
N PRO A 333 -14.48 -8.45 5.59
CA PRO A 333 -13.40 -7.49 5.44
C PRO A 333 -12.10 -7.96 6.11
N PRO A 334 -10.94 -7.73 5.50
CA PRO A 334 -9.67 -8.20 6.03
C PRO A 334 -9.31 -7.46 7.31
N GLY A 335 -9.00 -8.21 8.36
CA GLY A 335 -8.62 -7.65 9.66
C GLY A 335 -9.75 -7.59 10.68
N GLU A 336 -11.01 -7.66 10.22
CA GLU A 336 -12.19 -7.60 11.08
C GLU A 336 -12.44 -8.95 11.75
N VAL A 337 -11.85 -9.13 12.94
CA VAL A 337 -11.97 -10.38 13.73
C VAL A 337 -13.41 -10.58 14.21
N GLY A 338 -14.12 -9.52 14.59
CA GLY A 338 -15.51 -9.59 15.03
C GLY A 338 -16.46 -10.04 13.92
N GLU A 339 -16.28 -9.54 12.70
CA GLU A 339 -17.06 -9.98 11.54
C GLU A 339 -16.73 -11.42 11.12
N LEU A 340 -15.46 -11.81 11.20
CA LEU A 340 -15.04 -13.20 11.02
C LEU A 340 -15.74 -14.13 12.03
N ALA A 341 -15.78 -13.76 13.30
CA ALA A 341 -16.48 -14.50 14.34
C ALA A 341 -18.00 -14.55 14.09
N ALA A 342 -18.61 -13.45 13.64
CA ALA A 342 -20.03 -13.42 13.31
C ALA A 342 -20.37 -14.36 12.13
N ALA A 343 -19.56 -14.37 11.08
CA ALA A 343 -19.72 -15.27 9.94
C ALA A 343 -19.57 -16.75 10.34
N MET A 344 -18.55 -17.05 11.16
CA MET A 344 -18.36 -18.38 11.75
C MET A 344 -19.58 -18.81 12.58
N ARG A 345 -20.05 -17.95 13.48
CA ARG A 345 -21.23 -18.20 14.33
C ARG A 345 -22.46 -18.57 13.50
N GLY A 346 -22.71 -17.85 12.41
CA GLY A 346 -23.82 -18.14 11.49
C GLY A 346 -23.77 -19.56 10.95
N LEU A 347 -22.63 -19.98 10.39
CA LEU A 347 -22.49 -21.33 9.81
C LEU A 347 -22.33 -22.45 10.84
N MET A 348 -21.82 -22.15 12.04
CA MET A 348 -21.74 -23.10 13.14
C MET A 348 -23.11 -23.36 13.78
N GLY A 349 -23.94 -22.32 13.86
CA GLY A 349 -25.29 -22.35 14.45
C GLY A 349 -26.39 -22.84 13.50
N ASP A 350 -26.19 -22.78 12.19
CA ASP A 350 -27.18 -23.19 11.18
C ASP A 350 -26.68 -24.34 10.27
N PRO A 351 -26.99 -25.59 10.62
CA PRO A 351 -26.65 -26.76 9.80
C PRO A 351 -27.33 -26.78 8.43
N GLU A 352 -28.51 -26.19 8.27
CA GLU A 352 -29.25 -26.22 7.00
C GLU A 352 -28.56 -25.31 5.97
N THR A 353 -28.24 -24.08 6.37
CA THR A 353 -27.45 -23.16 5.55
C THR A 353 -26.09 -23.77 5.20
N ARG A 354 -25.40 -24.37 6.18
CA ARG A 354 -24.12 -25.05 5.93
C ARG A 354 -24.22 -26.18 4.91
N ARG A 355 -25.29 -27.01 4.97
CA ARG A 355 -25.56 -28.06 3.97
C ARG A 355 -25.87 -27.49 2.59
N CYS A 356 -26.63 -26.40 2.53
CA CYS A 356 -26.93 -25.69 1.28
C CYS A 356 -25.63 -25.21 0.62
N TYR A 357 -24.76 -24.54 1.39
CA TYR A 357 -23.49 -24.04 0.90
C TYR A 357 -22.56 -25.18 0.50
N ALA A 358 -22.53 -26.27 1.25
CA ALA A 358 -21.76 -27.46 0.92
C ALA A 358 -22.18 -28.06 -0.43
N ARG A 359 -23.48 -28.04 -0.77
CA ARG A 359 -23.97 -28.50 -2.08
C ARG A 359 -23.57 -27.52 -3.19
N ALA A 360 -23.81 -26.23 -2.97
CA ALA A 360 -23.50 -25.19 -3.95
C ALA A 360 -22.00 -25.10 -4.25
N ALA A 361 -21.14 -25.29 -3.23
CA ALA A 361 -19.69 -25.37 -3.36
C ALA A 361 -19.28 -26.45 -4.37
N ARG A 362 -19.84 -27.66 -4.23
CA ARG A 362 -19.54 -28.81 -5.08
C ARG A 362 -19.92 -28.55 -6.53
N GLU A 363 -21.10 -28.00 -6.76
CA GLU A 363 -21.61 -27.77 -8.11
C GLU A 363 -20.87 -26.60 -8.78
N GLY A 364 -20.65 -25.51 -8.06
CA GLY A 364 -20.11 -24.27 -8.62
C GLY A 364 -18.60 -24.26 -8.84
N VAL A 365 -17.81 -25.00 -8.06
CA VAL A 365 -16.35 -24.98 -8.20
C VAL A 365 -15.90 -25.71 -9.47
N TYR A 366 -16.42 -26.91 -9.74
CA TYR A 366 -16.07 -27.66 -10.96
C TYR A 366 -16.66 -27.04 -12.22
N ALA A 367 -17.84 -26.41 -12.14
CA ALA A 367 -18.41 -25.69 -13.28
C ALA A 367 -17.53 -24.52 -13.76
N ARG A 368 -16.79 -23.87 -12.86
CA ARG A 368 -15.97 -22.69 -13.17
C ARG A 368 -14.48 -23.00 -13.33
N PHE A 369 -13.97 -23.97 -12.57
CA PHE A 369 -12.55 -24.20 -12.39
C PHE A 369 -12.14 -25.67 -12.59
N SER A 370 -12.99 -26.49 -13.24
CA SER A 370 -12.56 -27.85 -13.59
C SER A 370 -11.29 -27.84 -14.42
N SER A 371 -10.44 -28.84 -14.21
CA SER A 371 -9.20 -28.99 -14.96
C SER A 371 -9.44 -29.10 -16.47
N ALA A 372 -10.54 -29.73 -16.90
CA ALA A 372 -10.92 -29.81 -18.31
C ALA A 372 -11.17 -28.43 -18.94
N GLU A 373 -11.96 -27.58 -18.27
CA GLU A 373 -12.28 -26.22 -18.73
C GLU A 373 -11.02 -25.33 -18.75
N VAL A 374 -10.25 -25.34 -17.66
CA VAL A 374 -9.01 -24.55 -17.56
C VAL A 374 -7.98 -25.00 -18.59
N THR A 375 -7.84 -26.31 -18.82
CA THR A 375 -6.94 -26.86 -19.84
C THR A 375 -7.36 -26.45 -21.25
N ALA A 376 -8.66 -26.42 -21.55
CA ALA A 376 -9.15 -25.97 -22.85
C ALA A 376 -8.73 -24.52 -23.15
N ARG A 377 -8.83 -23.62 -22.17
CA ARG A 377 -8.39 -22.21 -22.31
C ARG A 377 -6.89 -22.10 -22.59
N TRP A 378 -6.07 -22.91 -21.90
CA TRP A 378 -4.63 -22.98 -22.16
C TRP A 378 -4.32 -23.51 -23.56
N GLN A 379 -5.01 -24.56 -24.01
CA GLN A 379 -4.81 -25.12 -25.34
C GLN A 379 -5.20 -24.12 -26.44
N GLU A 380 -6.27 -23.36 -26.25
CA GLU A 380 -6.68 -22.29 -27.17
C GLU A 380 -5.61 -21.20 -27.25
N LEU A 381 -5.13 -20.71 -26.10
CA LEU A 381 -4.05 -19.72 -26.04
C LEU A 381 -2.79 -20.22 -26.75
N TYR A 382 -2.29 -21.41 -26.41
CA TYR A 382 -1.08 -21.95 -27.02
C TYR A 382 -1.23 -22.18 -28.51
N SER A 383 -2.35 -22.73 -28.96
CA SER A 383 -2.60 -22.96 -30.39
C SER A 383 -2.56 -21.65 -31.17
N ARG A 384 -3.17 -20.59 -30.64
CA ARG A 384 -3.18 -19.25 -31.24
C ARG A 384 -1.80 -18.61 -31.28
N LEU A 385 -1.03 -18.69 -30.20
CA LEU A 385 0.32 -18.12 -30.15
C LEU A 385 1.30 -18.88 -31.04
N VAL A 386 1.27 -20.22 -31.02
CA VAL A 386 2.13 -21.07 -31.86
C VAL A 386 1.82 -20.89 -33.34
N ALA A 387 0.55 -20.72 -33.73
CA ALA A 387 0.18 -20.43 -35.12
C ALA A 387 0.83 -19.14 -35.66
N ARG A 388 1.11 -18.16 -34.79
CA ARG A 388 1.75 -16.88 -35.15
C ARG A 388 3.27 -16.88 -34.95
N ARG A 389 3.86 -17.98 -34.46
CA ARG A 389 5.32 -18.10 -34.16
C ARG A 389 6.22 -17.67 -35.31
N ALA A 390 5.91 -18.09 -36.53
CA ALA A 390 6.69 -17.83 -37.74
C ALA A 390 6.26 -16.56 -38.49
N ALA A 391 5.22 -15.85 -38.01
CA ALA A 391 4.73 -14.65 -38.65
C ALA A 391 5.70 -13.48 -38.40
N PRO A 392 6.15 -12.75 -39.43
CA PRO A 392 6.99 -11.56 -39.26
C PRO A 392 6.35 -10.48 -38.36
N GLU A 393 5.02 -10.42 -38.37
CA GLU A 393 4.21 -9.52 -37.53
C GLU A 393 4.48 -9.72 -36.04
N ARG A 394 4.67 -10.95 -35.55
CA ARG A 394 4.93 -11.24 -34.14
C ARG A 394 6.16 -10.49 -33.61
N LEU A 395 7.26 -10.53 -34.37
CA LEU A 395 8.51 -9.86 -33.98
C LEU A 395 8.40 -8.35 -34.16
N ARG A 396 7.64 -7.86 -35.15
CA ARG A 396 7.37 -6.43 -35.33
C ARG A 396 6.52 -5.88 -34.18
N ASP A 397 5.40 -6.52 -33.84
CA ASP A 397 4.54 -6.11 -32.72
C ASP A 397 5.32 -6.06 -31.41
N ARG A 398 6.20 -7.05 -31.18
CA ARG A 398 7.10 -7.07 -30.01
C ARG A 398 8.09 -5.91 -30.06
N ALA A 399 8.73 -5.67 -31.20
CA ALA A 399 9.67 -4.57 -31.38
C ALA A 399 8.99 -3.21 -31.18
N ASP A 400 7.77 -3.04 -31.70
CA ASP A 400 6.97 -1.81 -31.55
C ASP A 400 6.59 -1.58 -30.09
N ARG A 401 6.15 -2.61 -29.34
CA ARG A 401 5.91 -2.49 -27.89
C ARG A 401 7.16 -2.10 -27.11
N VAL A 402 8.30 -2.72 -27.42
CA VAL A 402 9.59 -2.39 -26.79
C VAL A 402 10.02 -0.97 -27.14
N ALA A 403 9.91 -0.56 -28.40
CA ALA A 403 10.24 0.77 -28.87
C ALA A 403 9.34 1.84 -28.25
N LEU A 404 8.03 1.57 -28.13
CA LEU A 404 7.09 2.40 -27.39
C LEU A 404 7.51 2.53 -25.93
N GLY A 405 7.87 1.42 -25.29
CA GLY A 405 8.45 1.43 -23.93
C GLY A 405 9.68 2.34 -23.85
N VAL A 406 10.68 2.17 -24.72
CA VAL A 406 11.91 2.97 -24.72
C VAL A 406 11.63 4.45 -25.01
N ALA A 407 10.86 4.77 -26.07
CA ALA A 407 10.49 6.13 -26.44
C ALA A 407 9.65 6.83 -25.35
N SER A 408 9.02 6.02 -24.49
CA SER A 408 8.29 6.50 -23.34
C SER A 408 9.20 6.82 -22.13
N GLY A 409 10.49 6.46 -22.17
CA GLY A 409 11.45 6.65 -21.08
C GLY A 409 11.74 5.36 -20.29
N GLY A 410 11.68 4.21 -20.97
CA GLY A 410 11.39 2.92 -20.34
C GLY A 410 9.89 2.74 -20.20
N SER A 411 9.39 1.50 -20.07
CA SER A 411 7.95 1.19 -19.84
C SER A 411 7.35 2.29 -18.96
N ARG A 412 6.56 3.21 -19.55
CA ARG A 412 6.01 4.36 -18.83
C ARG A 412 5.08 3.81 -17.79
N PHE A 413 5.65 3.58 -16.61
CA PHE A 413 4.95 3.34 -15.39
C PHE A 413 3.89 4.42 -15.25
N ARG A 414 2.63 4.02 -15.38
CA ARG A 414 1.52 4.71 -14.74
C ARG A 414 1.27 3.93 -13.45
N PRO A 415 1.98 4.26 -12.36
CA PRO A 415 1.68 3.70 -11.05
C PRO A 415 0.22 3.98 -10.79
N THR A 416 -0.62 2.98 -10.88
CA THR A 416 -2.00 3.12 -10.50
C THR A 416 -2.08 2.85 -9.01
N THR A 417 -2.67 3.77 -8.23
CA THR A 417 -2.91 3.53 -6.81
C THR A 417 -3.64 2.17 -6.66
N PRO A 418 -3.17 1.25 -5.81
CA PRO A 418 -3.86 0.03 -5.48
C PRO A 418 -5.26 0.36 -4.98
N TYR A 419 -6.22 -0.24 -5.69
CA TYR A 419 -7.57 -0.58 -5.27
C TYR A 419 -7.91 -0.35 -3.79
N THR A 420 -8.89 0.51 -3.54
CA THR A 420 -9.88 0.29 -2.48
C THR A 420 -10.87 -0.77 -2.95
N LEU A 421 -11.31 -1.62 -2.03
CA LEU A 421 -12.13 -2.82 -2.24
C LEU A 421 -13.43 -2.55 -3.05
N ASP A 422 -13.42 -2.74 -4.37
CA ASP A 422 -14.66 -2.92 -5.13
C ASP A 422 -14.83 -4.41 -5.51
N ALA A 423 -16.02 -4.91 -5.77
CA ALA A 423 -16.19 -6.14 -6.55
C ALA A 423 -16.21 -5.76 -8.04
N ALA A 424 -15.80 -6.66 -8.94
CA ALA A 424 -16.05 -6.41 -10.37
C ALA A 424 -17.59 -6.32 -10.57
N PRO A 425 -18.11 -5.32 -11.30
CA PRO A 425 -19.54 -5.22 -11.52
C PRO A 425 -20.08 -6.42 -12.29
N ASP A 426 -21.35 -6.72 -12.02
CA ASP A 426 -22.12 -7.66 -12.81
C ASP A 426 -22.31 -7.15 -14.26
N ALA A 427 -22.78 -8.04 -15.14
CA ALA A 427 -22.93 -7.72 -16.57
C ALA A 427 -23.97 -6.60 -16.83
N ASP A 428 -25.01 -6.50 -15.99
CA ASP A 428 -26.05 -5.48 -16.15
C ASP A 428 -25.53 -4.10 -15.75
N GLU A 429 -24.76 -4.03 -14.66
CA GLU A 429 -24.07 -2.83 -14.22
C GLU A 429 -23.02 -2.40 -15.23
N ARG A 430 -22.28 -3.35 -15.82
CA ARG A 430 -21.32 -3.07 -16.90
C ARG A 430 -22.00 -2.42 -18.10
N ALA A 431 -23.11 -2.99 -18.56
CA ALA A 431 -23.87 -2.45 -19.68
C ALA A 431 -24.38 -1.04 -19.37
N ARG A 432 -24.84 -0.82 -18.13
CA ARG A 432 -25.31 0.49 -17.70
C ARG A 432 -24.19 1.53 -17.61
N GLU A 433 -23.01 1.15 -17.15
CA GLU A 433 -21.82 2.00 -17.21
C GLU A 433 -21.46 2.35 -18.66
N ASP A 434 -21.54 1.42 -19.60
CA ASP A 434 -21.25 1.70 -21.01
C ASP A 434 -22.25 2.73 -21.59
N GLU A 435 -23.51 2.72 -21.18
CA GLU A 435 -24.48 3.76 -21.54
C GLU A 435 -24.11 5.13 -20.97
N ILE A 436 -23.73 5.20 -19.69
CA ILE A 436 -23.28 6.44 -19.04
C ILE A 436 -22.04 6.99 -19.74
N ALA A 437 -21.07 6.12 -20.04
CA ALA A 437 -19.85 6.50 -20.77
C ALA A 437 -20.16 6.98 -22.20
N ALA A 438 -21.10 6.34 -22.90
CA ALA A 438 -21.52 6.75 -24.24
C ALA A 438 -22.25 8.10 -24.26
N ALA A 439 -22.90 8.47 -23.15
CA ALA A 439 -23.56 9.77 -22.98
C ALA A 439 -22.57 10.90 -22.64
N ASP A 440 -21.33 10.58 -22.24
CA ASP A 440 -20.30 11.57 -21.96
C ASP A 440 -19.72 12.20 -23.25
N THR A 441 -20.39 13.25 -23.71
CA THR A 441 -19.94 14.05 -24.85
C THR A 441 -18.64 14.82 -24.60
N GLY A 442 -18.23 14.99 -23.33
CA GLY A 442 -17.00 15.69 -22.93
C GLY A 442 -15.75 14.81 -22.95
N GLY A 443 -15.91 13.48 -23.00
CA GLY A 443 -14.81 12.53 -22.93
C GLY A 443 -14.00 12.61 -21.62
N LEU A 444 -14.63 13.07 -20.55
CA LEU A 444 -14.03 13.17 -19.21
C LEU A 444 -14.07 11.83 -18.47
N LEU A 445 -15.04 10.98 -18.77
CA LEU A 445 -15.18 9.66 -18.16
C LEU A 445 -14.23 8.66 -18.81
N ILE A 446 -13.50 7.94 -17.96
CA ILE A 446 -12.65 6.84 -18.38
C ILE A 446 -12.96 5.61 -17.53
N ARG A 447 -12.68 4.44 -18.08
CA ARG A 447 -12.67 3.22 -17.29
C ARG A 447 -11.35 3.14 -16.53
N SER A 448 -11.43 3.18 -15.22
CA SER A 448 -10.30 3.05 -14.30
C SER A 448 -10.69 2.06 -13.22
N VAL A 449 -9.89 1.02 -13.04
CA VAL A 449 -10.08 -0.02 -12.02
C VAL A 449 -11.36 -0.83 -12.21
N GLY A 450 -11.79 -0.99 -13.46
CA GLY A 450 -13.02 -1.69 -13.79
C GLY A 450 -14.31 -0.90 -13.50
N ARG A 451 -14.22 0.40 -13.15
CA ARG A 451 -15.36 1.32 -12.94
C ARG A 451 -15.20 2.59 -13.78
N LEU A 452 -16.25 3.38 -13.92
CA LEU A 452 -16.15 4.72 -14.50
C LEU A 452 -15.57 5.68 -13.46
N ALA A 453 -14.60 6.48 -13.90
CA ALA A 453 -14.05 7.58 -13.11
C ALA A 453 -13.99 8.84 -13.97
N GLU A 454 -14.23 9.98 -13.34
CA GLU A 454 -14.05 11.27 -13.98
C GLU A 454 -12.56 11.66 -13.96
N ARG A 455 -12.05 12.13 -15.10
CA ARG A 455 -10.68 12.60 -15.23
C ARG A 455 -10.56 14.06 -14.81
N ARG A 456 -9.87 14.32 -13.69
CA ARG A 456 -9.62 15.65 -13.14
C ARG A 456 -8.22 15.77 -12.55
N ASP A 457 -7.56 16.89 -12.81
CA ASP A 457 -6.20 17.20 -12.34
C ASP A 457 -6.17 18.36 -11.32
N ASP A 458 -7.34 18.73 -10.80
CA ASP A 458 -7.59 19.93 -9.99
C ASP A 458 -8.31 19.62 -8.66
N VAL A 459 -8.42 18.35 -8.25
CA VAL A 459 -9.15 17.97 -7.03
C VAL A 459 -8.23 17.35 -5.97
N LEU A 460 -8.12 18.02 -4.82
CA LEU A 460 -7.38 17.51 -3.67
C LEU A 460 -8.20 16.49 -2.88
N ALA A 461 -7.52 15.69 -2.04
CA ALA A 461 -8.19 14.67 -1.25
C ALA A 461 -9.24 15.22 -0.25
N PRO A 462 -9.01 16.35 0.44
CA PRO A 462 -10.02 16.94 1.34
C PRO A 462 -11.27 17.40 0.57
N ASP A 463 -11.07 18.04 -0.59
CA ASP A 463 -12.16 18.49 -1.46
C ASP A 463 -13.06 17.34 -1.89
N MET A 464 -12.51 16.13 -2.10
CA MET A 464 -13.30 14.95 -2.43
C MET A 464 -14.18 14.47 -1.27
N SER A 465 -13.67 14.47 -0.04
CA SER A 465 -14.49 14.11 1.13
C SER A 465 -15.66 15.07 1.27
N ASP A 466 -15.38 16.37 1.16
CA ASP A 466 -16.37 17.42 1.28
C ASP A 466 -17.40 17.39 0.14
N TRP A 467 -16.94 17.14 -1.09
CA TRP A 467 -17.80 16.98 -2.25
C TRP A 467 -18.71 15.76 -2.11
N ASN A 468 -18.20 14.61 -1.67
CA ASN A 468 -19.02 13.42 -1.45
C ASN A 468 -20.06 13.65 -0.34
N LEU A 469 -19.73 14.40 0.72
CA LEU A 469 -20.69 14.83 1.74
C LEU A 469 -21.78 15.72 1.14
N GLU A 470 -21.40 16.76 0.39
CA GLU A 470 -22.35 17.67 -0.25
C GLU A 470 -23.28 16.92 -1.21
N LEU A 471 -22.73 16.06 -2.06
CA LEU A 471 -23.45 15.23 -3.01
C LEU A 471 -24.51 14.37 -2.31
N THR A 472 -24.11 13.69 -1.24
CA THR A 472 -24.95 12.77 -0.48
C THR A 472 -26.03 13.52 0.31
N ALA A 473 -25.67 14.58 1.02
CA ALA A 473 -26.61 15.41 1.78
C ALA A 473 -27.67 16.05 0.87
N THR A 474 -27.25 16.60 -0.27
CA THR A 474 -28.17 17.19 -1.26
C THR A 474 -29.20 16.19 -1.77
N ALA A 475 -28.77 14.95 -2.03
CA ALA A 475 -29.66 13.89 -2.47
C ALA A 475 -30.71 13.51 -1.40
N LEU A 476 -30.34 13.51 -0.12
CA LEU A 476 -31.27 13.25 0.99
C LEU A 476 -32.25 14.42 1.18
N GLU A 477 -31.75 15.66 1.18
CA GLU A 477 -32.56 16.87 1.33
C GLU A 477 -33.57 17.04 0.19
N ALA A 478 -33.22 16.66 -1.05
CA ALA A 478 -34.11 16.76 -2.20
C ALA A 478 -35.41 15.94 -2.04
N GLN A 479 -35.45 14.98 -1.12
CA GLN A 479 -36.62 14.17 -0.77
C GLN A 479 -37.01 14.31 0.70
N ASP A 480 -36.58 15.40 1.37
CA ASP A 480 -36.90 15.72 2.76
C ASP A 480 -36.52 14.60 3.77
N ILE A 481 -35.48 13.80 3.47
CA ILE A 481 -35.03 12.72 4.37
C ILE A 481 -34.23 13.32 5.54
N PRO A 482 -34.68 13.16 6.81
CA PRO A 482 -33.96 13.68 7.96
C PRO A 482 -32.65 12.92 8.20
N TYR A 483 -31.59 13.66 8.49
CA TYR A 483 -30.29 13.11 8.87
C TYR A 483 -29.56 13.99 9.88
N VAL A 484 -28.53 13.43 10.50
CA VAL A 484 -27.61 14.11 11.41
C VAL A 484 -26.19 13.84 10.93
N LEU A 485 -25.39 14.89 10.70
CA LEU A 485 -23.96 14.76 10.52
C LEU A 485 -23.32 14.36 11.86
N VAL A 486 -22.69 13.20 11.93
CA VAL A 486 -22.00 12.71 13.14
C VAL A 486 -20.48 12.83 12.97
N ARG A 487 -19.78 13.09 14.08
CA ARG A 487 -18.32 13.13 14.08
C ARG A 487 -17.76 11.73 14.42
N THR A 488 -16.83 11.27 13.61
CA THR A 488 -16.11 9.99 13.74
C THR A 488 -14.61 10.24 13.75
N ASP A 489 -13.82 9.21 14.03
CA ASP A 489 -12.37 9.26 13.84
C ASP A 489 -12.04 9.23 12.34
N GLY A 490 -11.43 10.29 11.79
CA GLY A 490 -10.95 10.34 10.41
C GLY A 490 -11.39 11.56 9.61
N THR A 491 -11.11 11.52 8.30
CA THR A 491 -11.35 12.63 7.36
C THR A 491 -12.55 12.42 6.42
N ALA A 492 -13.23 11.28 6.52
CA ALA A 492 -14.47 10.99 5.81
C ALA A 492 -15.69 11.34 6.68
N HIS A 493 -16.80 11.72 6.05
CA HIS A 493 -17.99 12.21 6.75
C HIS A 493 -19.06 11.14 6.89
N THR A 494 -19.80 11.14 8.00
CA THR A 494 -20.90 10.19 8.25
C THR A 494 -22.21 10.91 8.54
N LEU A 495 -23.26 10.57 7.80
CA LEU A 495 -24.65 10.98 8.02
C LEU A 495 -25.41 9.84 8.69
N ALA A 496 -25.85 10.07 9.92
CA ALA A 496 -26.77 9.16 10.61
C ALA A 496 -28.20 9.41 10.14
N VAL A 497 -28.83 8.37 9.63
CA VAL A 497 -30.23 8.33 9.20
C VAL A 497 -30.96 7.32 10.07
N ALA A 498 -32.18 7.65 10.45
CA ALA A 498 -33.07 6.75 11.16
C ALA A 498 -33.34 5.47 10.34
N ASP A 499 -33.21 4.26 10.90
CA ASP A 499 -33.42 3.02 10.14
C ASP A 499 -34.85 2.89 9.55
N ASP A 500 -35.84 3.52 10.17
CA ASP A 500 -37.20 3.67 9.65
C ASP A 500 -37.30 4.54 8.38
N GLU A 501 -36.30 5.39 8.11
CA GLU A 501 -36.18 6.22 6.90
C GLU A 501 -35.27 5.57 5.83
N ARG A 502 -34.72 4.38 6.09
CA ARG A 502 -33.72 3.71 5.22
C ARG A 502 -34.20 3.60 3.77
N ASP A 503 -35.39 3.06 3.55
CA ASP A 503 -35.92 2.85 2.20
C ASP A 503 -36.16 4.18 1.47
N GLY A 504 -36.51 5.24 2.21
CA GLY A 504 -36.65 6.60 1.69
C GLY A 504 -35.30 7.17 1.29
N ALA A 505 -34.29 7.06 2.15
CA ALA A 505 -32.92 7.49 1.90
C ALA A 505 -32.31 6.81 0.67
N LEU A 506 -32.45 5.48 0.55
CA LEU A 506 -31.94 4.72 -0.59
C LEU A 506 -32.60 5.14 -1.91
N LYS A 507 -33.91 5.38 -1.92
CA LYS A 507 -34.64 5.92 -3.08
C LYS A 507 -34.21 7.35 -3.42
N ALA A 508 -33.99 8.18 -2.40
CA ALA A 508 -33.56 9.57 -2.59
C ALA A 508 -32.17 9.65 -3.24
N LEU A 509 -31.23 8.82 -2.77
CA LEU A 509 -29.91 8.65 -3.37
C LEU A 509 -30.02 8.12 -4.81
N ALA A 510 -30.78 7.04 -5.03
CA ALA A 510 -30.94 6.43 -6.34
C ALA A 510 -31.54 7.39 -7.38
N GLY A 511 -32.58 8.13 -7.01
CA GLY A 511 -33.23 9.10 -7.89
C GLY A 511 -32.37 10.31 -8.20
N SER A 512 -31.75 10.92 -7.18
CA SER A 512 -30.96 12.15 -7.34
C SER A 512 -29.65 11.91 -8.09
N LEU A 513 -29.07 10.71 -7.97
CA LEU A 513 -27.79 10.34 -8.57
C LEU A 513 -27.96 9.52 -9.86
N HIS A 514 -29.17 9.45 -10.40
CA HIS A 514 -29.47 8.71 -11.63
C HIS A 514 -28.65 9.19 -12.83
N GLY A 515 -28.09 8.24 -13.59
CA GLY A 515 -27.29 8.51 -14.79
C GLY A 515 -25.92 9.12 -14.53
N GLN A 516 -25.50 9.25 -13.27
CA GLN A 516 -24.18 9.78 -12.90
C GLN A 516 -23.21 8.65 -12.57
N PRO A 517 -21.89 8.82 -12.82
CA PRO A 517 -20.86 7.86 -12.43
C PRO A 517 -20.57 7.98 -10.92
N VAL A 518 -21.60 7.79 -10.10
CA VAL A 518 -21.55 7.82 -8.63
C VAL A 518 -21.87 6.41 -8.13
N TYR A 519 -21.10 5.96 -7.16
CA TYR A 519 -21.15 4.61 -6.65
C TYR A 519 -21.42 4.60 -5.15
N ALA A 520 -21.88 3.45 -4.66
CA ALA A 520 -22.11 3.22 -3.26
C ALA A 520 -21.54 1.85 -2.86
N GLU A 521 -20.62 1.85 -1.91
CA GLU A 521 -20.17 0.62 -1.23
C GLU A 521 -21.21 0.25 -0.17
N LEU A 522 -21.67 -0.99 -0.19
CA LEU A 522 -22.72 -1.47 0.70
C LEU A 522 -22.11 -1.93 2.02
N VAL A 523 -22.57 -1.37 3.14
CA VAL A 523 -22.07 -1.72 4.48
C VAL A 523 -23.00 -2.73 5.14
N ASN A 524 -22.45 -3.88 5.52
CA ASN A 524 -23.16 -4.99 6.19
C ASN A 524 -24.49 -5.39 5.51
N PRO A 525 -24.48 -5.71 4.19
CA PRO A 525 -25.70 -6.15 3.51
C PRO A 525 -26.22 -7.47 4.12
N ARG A 526 -27.54 -7.60 4.31
CA ARG A 526 -28.20 -8.84 4.77
C ARG A 526 -28.58 -9.78 3.63
N ASP A 527 -28.54 -9.33 2.39
CA ASP A 527 -28.69 -10.15 1.19
C ASP A 527 -27.40 -10.16 0.37
N ALA A 528 -27.30 -11.03 -0.65
CA ALA A 528 -26.12 -11.19 -1.51
C ALA A 528 -25.88 -9.99 -2.47
N ALA A 529 -26.07 -8.76 -2.00
CA ALA A 529 -25.88 -7.54 -2.77
C ALA A 529 -24.37 -7.30 -3.03
N PRO A 530 -23.98 -6.77 -4.20
CA PRO A 530 -22.58 -6.53 -4.56
C PRO A 530 -21.90 -5.60 -3.56
N GLY A 531 -20.60 -5.80 -3.29
CA GLY A 531 -19.85 -4.93 -2.36
C GLY A 531 -19.88 -3.45 -2.76
N VAL A 532 -19.97 -3.14 -4.06
CA VAL A 532 -20.14 -1.79 -4.61
C VAL A 532 -21.10 -1.82 -5.78
N VAL A 533 -22.03 -0.87 -5.84
CA VAL A 533 -23.02 -0.72 -6.93
C VAL A 533 -23.05 0.72 -7.45
N LEU A 534 -23.59 0.92 -8.65
CA LEU A 534 -23.99 2.26 -9.08
C LEU A 534 -25.04 2.84 -8.11
N ALA A 535 -24.87 4.10 -7.68
CA ALA A 535 -25.75 4.73 -6.70
C ALA A 535 -27.22 4.77 -7.18
N GLU A 536 -27.44 4.86 -8.50
CA GLU A 536 -28.78 4.81 -9.10
C GLU A 536 -29.54 3.48 -8.92
N ARG A 537 -28.87 2.43 -8.42
CA ARG A 537 -29.46 1.11 -8.15
C ARG A 537 -29.77 0.90 -6.66
N LEU A 538 -29.51 1.88 -5.81
CA LEU A 538 -29.72 1.78 -4.36
C LEU A 538 -31.18 1.52 -3.98
N ASP A 539 -32.15 1.84 -4.82
CA ASP A 539 -33.57 1.55 -4.60
C ASP A 539 -33.93 0.06 -4.73
N ARG A 540 -33.02 -0.76 -5.24
CA ARG A 540 -33.21 -2.20 -5.50
C ARG A 540 -32.34 -3.10 -4.64
N ILE A 541 -31.54 -2.53 -3.75
CA ILE A 541 -30.70 -3.32 -2.84
C ILE A 541 -31.53 -3.86 -1.67
N GLY A 542 -31.08 -4.98 -1.11
CA GLY A 542 -31.70 -5.57 0.09
C GLY A 542 -31.42 -4.75 1.36
N GLU A 543 -31.70 -5.35 2.52
CA GLU A 543 -31.44 -4.69 3.80
C GLU A 543 -29.92 -4.49 4.00
N VAL A 544 -29.51 -3.26 4.33
CA VAL A 544 -28.12 -2.86 4.58
C VAL A 544 -28.05 -2.06 5.86
N ALA A 545 -26.91 -2.11 6.55
CA ALA A 545 -26.72 -1.29 7.74
C ALA A 545 -26.30 0.15 7.38
N GLY A 546 -25.78 0.36 6.18
CA GLY A 546 -25.39 1.67 5.65
C GLY A 546 -24.84 1.57 4.23
N VAL A 547 -24.52 2.72 3.65
CA VAL A 547 -23.89 2.83 2.32
C VAL A 547 -22.82 3.92 2.34
N ARG A 548 -21.69 3.70 1.68
CA ARG A 548 -20.63 4.71 1.51
C ARG A 548 -20.70 5.26 0.09
N VAL A 549 -21.24 6.46 -0.07
CA VAL A 549 -21.49 7.10 -1.36
C VAL A 549 -20.27 7.90 -1.79
N PHE A 550 -19.78 7.66 -3.01
CA PHE A 550 -18.61 8.33 -3.56
C PHE A 550 -18.66 8.50 -5.07
N LYS A 551 -18.02 9.56 -5.56
CA LYS A 551 -17.72 9.77 -6.97
C LYS A 551 -16.26 9.41 -7.27
N PRO A 552 -15.98 8.40 -8.11
CA PRO A 552 -14.62 8.06 -8.50
C PRO A 552 -14.02 9.17 -9.37
N VAL A 553 -12.85 9.66 -8.97
CA VAL A 553 -12.10 10.68 -9.71
C VAL A 553 -10.66 10.20 -9.85
N THR A 554 -10.07 10.38 -11.03
CA THR A 554 -8.69 10.03 -11.29
C THR A 554 -7.99 11.15 -12.05
N THR A 555 -6.70 11.31 -11.80
CA THR A 555 -5.85 12.20 -12.58
C THR A 555 -5.63 11.67 -13.99
N THR A 556 -5.29 12.55 -14.93
CA THR A 556 -4.98 12.21 -16.33
C THR A 556 -3.81 11.22 -16.44
N THR A 557 -2.87 11.30 -15.51
CA THR A 557 -1.73 10.37 -15.39
C THR A 557 -2.10 9.02 -14.80
N LEU A 558 -3.31 8.88 -14.24
CA LEU A 558 -3.80 7.73 -13.48
C LEU A 558 -3.00 7.44 -12.19
N SER A 559 -2.20 8.42 -11.73
CA SER A 559 -1.27 8.25 -10.61
C SER A 559 -1.86 8.58 -9.24
N LEU A 560 -2.98 9.28 -9.23
CA LEU A 560 -3.81 9.54 -8.06
C LEU A 560 -5.27 9.24 -8.40
N ARG A 561 -5.94 8.54 -7.49
CA ARG A 561 -7.34 8.12 -7.56
C ARG A 561 -8.02 8.43 -6.24
N HIS A 562 -9.23 8.97 -6.34
CA HIS A 562 -10.17 9.15 -5.25
C HIS A 562 -11.32 8.16 -5.44
N GLY A 563 -11.78 7.57 -4.34
CA GLY A 563 -12.75 6.48 -4.36
C GLY A 563 -13.43 6.31 -3.00
N ALA A 564 -13.74 5.07 -2.63
CA ALA A 564 -14.44 4.76 -1.37
C ALA A 564 -13.74 5.31 -0.11
N GLY A 565 -12.40 5.51 -0.15
CA GLY A 565 -11.64 6.10 0.95
C GLY A 565 -12.08 7.52 1.34
N GLN A 566 -12.66 8.28 0.41
CA GLN A 566 -13.20 9.63 0.63
C GLN A 566 -14.75 9.65 0.61
N ALA A 567 -15.41 8.49 0.69
CA ALA A 567 -16.85 8.40 0.61
C ALA A 567 -17.55 9.09 1.79
N CYS A 568 -18.77 9.57 1.55
CA CYS A 568 -19.68 9.93 2.64
C CYS A 568 -20.52 8.71 3.02
N THR A 569 -20.44 8.33 4.30
CA THR A 569 -21.21 7.20 4.84
C THR A 569 -22.61 7.67 5.20
N VAL A 570 -23.65 6.98 4.71
CA VAL A 570 -25.01 7.04 5.24
C VAL A 570 -25.24 5.81 6.10
N ALA A 571 -25.30 5.99 7.41
CA ALA A 571 -25.49 4.91 8.38
C ALA A 571 -26.95 4.85 8.83
N PHE A 572 -27.56 3.67 8.83
CA PHE A 572 -28.95 3.46 9.24
C PHE A 572 -29.02 3.00 10.69
N TRP A 573 -29.53 3.87 11.57
CA TRP A 573 -29.49 3.69 13.02
C TRP A 573 -30.82 3.13 13.55
N PRO A 574 -30.87 1.85 13.95
CA PRO A 574 -32.06 1.26 14.55
C PRO A 574 -32.33 1.84 15.94
N ARG A 575 -33.60 1.77 16.36
CA ARG A 575 -33.98 2.05 17.75
C ARG A 575 -33.41 0.98 18.66
N LEU A 576 -32.94 1.40 19.84
CA LEU A 576 -32.42 0.47 20.84
C LEU A 576 -33.55 -0.38 21.44
N ASP A 577 -34.65 0.27 21.83
CA ASP A 577 -35.81 -0.37 22.46
C ASP A 577 -37.13 0.09 21.81
N PRO A 578 -38.15 -0.79 21.72
CA PRO A 578 -39.49 -0.40 21.31
C PRO A 578 -40.08 0.67 22.24
N GLY A 579 -40.20 1.91 21.74
CA GLY A 579 -40.74 3.05 22.49
C GLY A 579 -39.70 4.05 23.02
N SER A 580 -38.41 3.79 22.81
CA SER A 580 -37.34 4.78 23.02
C SER A 580 -37.03 5.52 21.72
N ASP A 581 -36.60 6.78 21.84
CA ASP A 581 -35.98 7.53 20.74
C ASP A 581 -34.48 7.28 20.65
N THR A 582 -33.90 6.59 21.65
CA THR A 582 -32.49 6.20 21.65
C THR A 582 -32.19 5.29 20.46
N ARG A 583 -31.13 5.61 19.73
CA ARG A 583 -30.68 4.88 18.55
C ARG A 583 -29.25 4.43 18.70
N ARG A 584 -28.92 3.32 18.04
CA ARG A 584 -27.59 2.72 18.10
C ARG A 584 -26.91 2.75 16.73
N ALA A 585 -25.62 3.05 16.72
CA ALA A 585 -24.80 3.01 15.52
C ALA A 585 -24.79 1.58 14.94
N PRO A 586 -24.99 1.41 13.62
CA PRO A 586 -24.99 0.10 12.97
C PRO A 586 -23.59 -0.53 12.85
N PHE A 587 -22.57 0.31 12.77
CA PHE A 587 -21.16 -0.01 12.66
C PHE A 587 -20.37 1.24 13.06
N ASP A 588 -19.13 1.05 13.51
CA ASP A 588 -18.24 2.08 14.03
C ASP A 588 -18.82 2.87 15.23
N THR A 589 -17.97 3.25 16.18
CA THR A 589 -18.41 4.11 17.30
C THR A 589 -18.20 5.58 16.93
N THR A 590 -19.18 6.44 17.21
CA THR A 590 -18.99 7.90 17.07
C THR A 590 -18.11 8.43 18.20
N LEU A 591 -17.64 9.68 18.07
CA LEU A 591 -16.91 10.35 19.16
C LEU A 591 -17.76 10.56 20.44
N ALA A 592 -19.08 10.37 20.37
CA ALA A 592 -20.00 10.45 21.49
C ALA A 592 -20.50 9.07 21.98
N GLY A 593 -19.90 7.97 21.49
CA GLY A 593 -20.30 6.60 21.79
C GLY A 593 -21.21 5.97 20.72
N ALA A 594 -21.62 4.71 20.96
CA ALA A 594 -22.42 3.92 20.03
C ALA A 594 -23.93 4.20 20.11
N GLU A 595 -24.39 4.89 21.16
CA GLU A 595 -25.81 5.12 21.44
C GLU A 595 -26.07 6.62 21.57
N LEU A 596 -27.05 7.13 20.83
CA LEU A 596 -27.47 8.53 20.86
C LEU A 596 -28.93 8.61 21.30
N PRO A 597 -29.32 9.60 22.13
CA PRO A 597 -30.67 9.68 22.70
C PRO A 597 -31.75 9.97 21.66
N SER A 598 -31.39 10.61 20.55
CA SER A 598 -32.24 10.80 19.37
C SER A 598 -31.38 11.15 18.15
N LEU A 599 -31.97 11.07 16.96
CA LEU A 599 -31.41 11.66 15.72
C LEU A 599 -32.18 12.91 15.28
N THR A 600 -32.82 13.60 16.22
CA THR A 600 -33.42 14.90 15.95
C THR A 600 -32.32 15.95 16.03
N PRO A 601 -32.02 16.68 14.93
CA PRO A 601 -30.98 17.71 14.96
C PRO A 601 -31.25 18.75 16.05
N THR A 602 -30.25 19.04 16.89
CA THR A 602 -30.31 20.09 17.91
C THR A 602 -29.34 21.23 17.66
N ALA A 603 -28.41 21.04 16.73
CA ALA A 603 -27.40 22.01 16.35
C ALA A 603 -27.08 21.94 14.85
N THR A 604 -26.12 22.75 14.41
CA THR A 604 -25.60 22.71 13.04
C THR A 604 -24.08 22.80 13.03
N LEU A 605 -23.43 22.11 12.10
CA LEU A 605 -21.97 22.12 11.90
C LEU A 605 -21.65 22.63 10.49
N ARG A 606 -20.59 23.44 10.36
CA ARG A 606 -20.15 23.98 9.07
C ARG A 606 -18.98 23.16 8.52
N VAL A 607 -19.11 22.66 7.29
CA VAL A 607 -18.07 21.90 6.55
C VAL A 607 -17.95 22.49 5.14
N ALA A 608 -16.73 22.74 4.66
CA ALA A 608 -16.43 23.29 3.32
C ALA A 608 -17.24 24.53 2.89
N GLY A 609 -17.75 25.30 3.86
CA GLY A 609 -18.58 26.47 3.61
C GLY A 609 -20.10 26.26 3.73
N ARG A 610 -20.59 25.01 3.73
CA ARG A 610 -22.01 24.64 3.91
C ARG A 610 -22.32 24.25 5.35
N THR A 611 -23.56 24.50 5.78
CA THR A 611 -24.05 24.15 7.12
C THR A 611 -24.91 22.89 7.05
N TYR A 612 -24.65 21.94 7.95
CA TYR A 612 -25.33 20.64 8.03
C TYR A 612 -26.01 20.47 9.40
N PRO A 613 -27.17 19.80 9.46
CA PRO A 613 -27.82 19.45 10.72
C PRO A 613 -26.97 18.47 11.52
N THR A 614 -26.85 18.68 12.83
CA THR A 614 -26.11 17.79 13.74
C THR A 614 -26.72 17.80 15.15
N LEU A 615 -26.08 17.12 16.10
CA LEU A 615 -26.41 17.17 17.52
C LEU A 615 -25.46 18.10 18.27
N ASP A 616 -25.91 18.65 19.40
CA ASP A 616 -25.11 19.55 20.26
C ASP A 616 -23.75 18.96 20.61
N VAL A 617 -23.69 17.66 20.93
CA VAL A 617 -22.44 16.98 21.28
C VAL A 617 -21.38 17.05 20.17
N PHE A 618 -21.81 17.07 18.90
CA PHE A 618 -20.90 17.14 17.75
C PHE A 618 -20.62 18.58 17.30
N ALA A 619 -21.49 19.53 17.64
CA ALA A 619 -21.28 20.95 17.38
C ALA A 619 -20.37 21.62 18.44
N GLN A 620 -20.17 20.96 19.58
CA GLN A 620 -19.30 21.43 20.66
C GLN A 620 -17.84 21.02 20.45
N LEU A 621 -16.95 21.73 21.15
CA LEU A 621 -15.55 21.35 21.27
C LEU A 621 -15.42 20.14 22.19
N LEU A 622 -14.91 19.03 21.67
CA LEU A 622 -14.68 17.80 22.41
C LEU A 622 -13.31 17.82 23.10
N MET A 623 -13.14 17.01 24.14
CA MET A 623 -11.89 16.97 24.92
C MET A 623 -10.65 16.61 24.08
N GLY A 624 -10.83 15.84 23.00
CA GLY A 624 -9.76 15.47 22.07
C GLY A 624 -9.48 16.51 20.98
N ASP A 625 -10.31 17.55 20.86
CA ASP A 625 -10.19 18.52 19.77
C ASP A 625 -9.03 19.47 20.01
N VAL A 626 -8.24 19.69 18.96
CA VAL A 626 -7.22 20.73 18.90
C VAL A 626 -7.88 22.00 18.36
N ASP A 627 -8.04 23.01 19.23
CA ASP A 627 -8.73 24.27 18.93
C ASP A 627 -7.81 25.50 18.76
N PHE A 628 -6.50 25.30 18.93
CA PHE A 628 -5.50 26.32 18.71
C PHE A 628 -4.95 26.31 17.28
N PRO A 629 -4.51 27.46 16.74
CA PRO A 629 -3.98 27.54 15.40
C PRO A 629 -2.63 26.84 15.27
N VAL A 630 -2.40 26.17 14.14
CA VAL A 630 -1.12 25.57 13.79
C VAL A 630 -0.63 26.12 12.45
N ASP A 631 0.59 26.66 12.44
CA ASP A 631 1.25 27.14 11.21
C ASP A 631 2.24 26.11 10.66
N ALA A 632 2.70 26.30 9.43
CA ALA A 632 3.84 25.59 8.85
C ALA A 632 4.99 26.56 8.58
N VAL A 633 6.22 26.14 8.89
CA VAL A 633 7.45 26.87 8.61
C VAL A 633 8.35 26.00 7.74
N TYR A 634 8.71 26.51 6.57
CA TYR A 634 9.65 25.89 5.64
C TYR A 634 10.97 26.65 5.63
N THR A 635 12.09 25.95 5.57
CA THR A 635 13.37 26.55 5.17
C THR A 635 13.76 26.05 3.79
N TRP A 636 14.20 26.95 2.92
CA TRP A 636 14.59 26.60 1.55
C TRP A 636 15.58 27.60 0.96
N VAL A 637 16.40 27.11 0.03
CA VAL A 637 17.32 27.93 -0.76
C VAL A 637 17.40 27.40 -2.20
N ASP A 638 17.51 28.32 -3.15
CA ASP A 638 17.85 28.04 -4.54
C ASP A 638 19.37 28.03 -4.72
N ASP A 639 19.94 26.84 -4.91
CA ASP A 639 21.37 26.69 -5.19
C ASP A 639 21.79 27.17 -6.59
N SER A 640 20.82 27.38 -7.49
CA SER A 640 21.06 27.89 -8.84
C SER A 640 21.16 29.41 -8.91
N ASP A 641 20.77 30.14 -7.84
CA ASP A 641 20.83 31.59 -7.76
C ASP A 641 22.29 32.12 -7.86
N PRO A 642 22.64 32.87 -8.91
CA PRO A 642 23.99 33.40 -9.10
C PRO A 642 24.45 34.33 -7.97
N GLU A 643 23.56 35.13 -7.39
CA GLU A 643 23.93 36.05 -6.30
C GLU A 643 24.22 35.31 -5.00
N TRP A 644 23.42 34.28 -4.71
CA TRP A 644 23.67 33.41 -3.56
C TRP A 644 24.97 32.62 -3.72
N ARG A 645 25.23 32.04 -4.89
CA ARG A 645 26.47 31.31 -5.19
C ARG A 645 27.70 32.21 -5.05
N ALA A 646 27.65 33.43 -5.58
CA ALA A 646 28.75 34.38 -5.45
C ALA A 646 29.04 34.75 -3.98
N ARG A 647 28.00 34.97 -3.18
CA ARG A 647 28.14 35.21 -1.73
C ARG A 647 28.76 34.00 -1.01
N ARG A 648 28.37 32.78 -1.39
CA ARG A 648 28.87 31.53 -0.79
C ARG A 648 30.33 31.26 -1.15
N GLU A 649 30.69 31.36 -2.43
CA GLU A 649 32.07 31.19 -2.92
C GLU A 649 33.01 32.21 -2.27
N ALA A 650 32.58 33.47 -2.13
CA ALA A 650 33.33 34.49 -1.42
C ALA A 650 33.54 34.15 0.06
N ALA A 651 32.56 33.52 0.71
CA ALA A 651 32.66 33.09 2.11
C ALA A 651 33.52 31.82 2.31
N LEU A 652 33.56 30.92 1.33
CA LEU A 652 34.42 29.72 1.33
C LEU A 652 35.90 30.04 1.03
N GLY A 653 36.18 31.15 0.34
CA GLY A 653 37.54 31.53 -0.05
C GLY A 653 38.05 30.81 -1.31
N GLY A 654 37.16 30.21 -2.11
CA GLY A 654 37.49 29.48 -3.35
C GLY A 654 36.30 28.64 -3.86
N PRO A 655 36.41 28.02 -5.06
CA PRO A 655 35.39 27.12 -5.58
C PRO A 655 35.30 25.85 -4.72
N ASP A 656 34.07 25.41 -4.48
CA ASP A 656 33.74 24.20 -3.71
C ASP A 656 34.30 22.94 -4.39
N ASP A 657 35.04 22.11 -3.63
CA ASP A 657 35.60 20.85 -4.13
C ASP A 657 34.58 19.68 -4.11
N GLY A 658 33.38 19.92 -3.57
CA GLY A 658 32.26 18.98 -3.58
C GLY A 658 32.42 17.78 -2.65
N SER A 659 33.47 17.74 -1.83
CA SER A 659 33.84 16.55 -1.05
C SER A 659 33.19 16.45 0.34
N SER A 660 32.56 17.53 0.81
CA SER A 660 31.98 17.60 2.17
C SER A 660 30.47 17.35 2.17
N ALA A 661 29.98 16.47 3.05
CA ALA A 661 28.55 16.27 3.27
C ALA A 661 27.85 17.52 3.88
N ASP A 662 28.61 18.34 4.62
CA ASP A 662 28.10 19.51 5.35
C ASP A 662 28.26 20.83 4.59
N HIS A 663 29.14 20.85 3.59
CA HIS A 663 29.39 22.04 2.78
C HIS A 663 29.09 21.83 1.30
N GLY A 664 29.11 20.61 0.77
CA GLY A 664 29.08 20.34 -0.67
C GLY A 664 27.78 20.74 -1.36
N ALA A 665 27.87 20.93 -2.68
CA ALA A 665 26.77 21.31 -3.55
C ALA A 665 25.53 20.39 -3.45
N VAL A 666 25.71 19.10 -3.14
CA VAL A 666 24.63 18.11 -2.96
C VAL A 666 23.61 18.57 -1.91
N ARG A 667 24.07 19.23 -0.85
CA ARG A 667 23.24 19.66 0.29
C ARG A 667 22.22 20.73 -0.06
N PHE A 668 22.52 21.60 -1.01
CA PHE A 668 21.67 22.75 -1.37
C PHE A 668 20.85 22.48 -2.64
N ARG A 669 21.06 21.32 -3.26
CA ARG A 669 20.57 20.99 -4.60
C ARG A 669 19.05 20.89 -4.63
N ASN A 670 18.44 21.74 -5.45
CA ASN A 670 16.99 21.78 -5.62
C ASN A 670 16.53 21.05 -6.91
N ARG A 671 15.51 20.20 -6.78
CA ARG A 671 14.82 19.46 -7.86
C ARG A 671 13.29 19.60 -7.74
N ASP A 672 12.82 20.76 -7.31
CA ASP A 672 11.42 21.12 -7.06
C ASP A 672 10.80 20.43 -5.82
N GLU A 673 11.58 19.86 -4.90
CA GLU A 673 11.07 19.18 -3.70
C GLU A 673 10.12 20.08 -2.90
N LEU A 674 10.49 21.34 -2.65
CA LEU A 674 9.64 22.32 -1.96
C LEU A 674 8.25 22.42 -2.60
N ARG A 675 8.17 22.48 -3.93
CA ARG A 675 6.91 22.60 -4.66
C ARG A 675 5.99 21.43 -4.33
N TYR A 676 6.53 20.22 -4.37
CA TYR A 676 5.77 19.00 -4.09
C TYR A 676 5.52 18.80 -2.60
N SER A 677 6.38 19.31 -1.71
CA SER A 677 6.12 19.32 -0.27
C SER A 677 4.92 20.22 0.06
N LEU A 678 4.83 21.41 -0.54
CA LEU A 678 3.64 22.27 -0.41
C LEU A 678 2.37 21.63 -1.01
N ARG A 679 2.48 20.86 -2.10
CA ARG A 679 1.36 20.03 -2.57
C ARG A 679 0.96 18.97 -1.56
N SER A 680 1.93 18.31 -0.93
CA SER A 680 1.65 17.33 0.13
C SER A 680 0.91 17.97 1.30
N LEU A 681 1.28 19.20 1.67
CA LEU A 681 0.62 19.98 2.73
C LEU A 681 -0.83 20.31 2.35
N ALA A 682 -1.07 20.83 1.15
CA ALA A 682 -2.43 21.12 0.67
C ALA A 682 -3.31 19.86 0.57
N MET A 683 -2.73 18.73 0.16
CA MET A 683 -3.46 17.46 0.05
C MET A 683 -3.77 16.82 1.41
N TYR A 684 -2.90 16.97 2.40
CA TYR A 684 -2.91 16.10 3.58
C TYR A 684 -2.88 16.81 4.94
N ALA A 685 -2.72 18.13 4.97
CA ALA A 685 -2.87 18.95 6.16
C ALA A 685 -3.57 20.29 5.84
N PRO A 686 -4.81 20.26 5.31
CA PRO A 686 -5.56 21.48 4.94
C PRO A 686 -5.96 22.33 6.16
N TRP A 687 -5.73 21.84 7.38
CA TRP A 687 -5.98 22.52 8.64
C TRP A 687 -4.85 23.47 9.06
N ILE A 688 -3.74 23.51 8.34
CA ILE A 688 -2.67 24.50 8.57
C ILE A 688 -3.22 25.89 8.31
N ARG A 689 -3.04 26.79 9.29
CA ARG A 689 -3.54 28.16 9.23
C ARG A 689 -2.75 29.02 8.25
N HIS A 690 -1.42 28.96 8.32
CA HIS A 690 -0.53 29.85 7.57
C HIS A 690 0.81 29.17 7.28
N ILE A 691 1.43 29.51 6.16
CA ILE A 691 2.72 28.97 5.71
C ILE A 691 3.75 30.10 5.67
N TYR A 692 4.85 29.93 6.40
CA TYR A 692 6.01 30.81 6.36
C TYR A 692 7.15 30.12 5.61
N LEU A 693 7.55 30.69 4.46
CA LEU A 693 8.69 30.20 3.68
C LEU A 693 9.91 31.07 3.96
N VAL A 694 10.83 30.56 4.79
CA VAL A 694 12.07 31.23 5.17
C VAL A 694 13.15 30.98 4.10
N THR A 695 13.65 32.03 3.47
CA THR A 695 14.58 31.96 2.35
C THR A 695 15.81 32.85 2.53
N ALA A 696 16.77 32.77 1.60
CA ALA A 696 17.93 33.66 1.52
C ALA A 696 17.72 34.93 0.69
N GLY A 697 16.52 35.52 0.80
CA GLY A 697 16.07 36.67 -0.01
C GLY A 697 15.51 36.26 -1.37
N GLN A 698 15.16 34.99 -1.52
CA GLN A 698 14.72 34.38 -2.77
C GLN A 698 13.21 34.09 -2.73
N THR A 699 12.58 34.01 -3.88
CA THR A 699 11.18 33.59 -4.02
C THR A 699 11.08 32.61 -5.19
N PRO A 700 10.58 31.38 -4.97
CA PRO A 700 10.41 30.41 -6.05
C PRO A 700 9.53 30.96 -7.17
N SER A 701 9.95 30.79 -8.43
CA SER A 701 9.27 31.38 -9.60
C SER A 701 7.86 30.84 -9.84
N TRP A 702 7.57 29.63 -9.37
CA TRP A 702 6.27 28.96 -9.46
C TRP A 702 5.33 29.33 -8.30
N LEU A 703 5.83 29.94 -7.22
CA LEU A 703 5.04 30.25 -6.02
C LEU A 703 4.16 31.47 -6.24
N ASN A 704 2.90 31.37 -5.81
CA ASN A 704 2.00 32.50 -5.65
C ASN A 704 2.27 33.17 -4.30
N ALA A 705 3.26 34.06 -4.25
CA ALA A 705 3.65 34.76 -3.04
C ALA A 705 2.59 35.76 -2.54
N ASP A 706 1.57 36.08 -3.36
CA ASP A 706 0.45 36.96 -2.99
C ASP A 706 -0.72 36.17 -2.36
N HIS A 707 -0.60 34.84 -2.23
CA HIS A 707 -1.64 34.02 -1.59
C HIS A 707 -1.79 34.42 -0.10
N PRO A 708 -3.01 34.64 0.42
CA PRO A 708 -3.22 35.17 1.78
C PRO A 708 -2.64 34.28 2.88
N ASP A 709 -2.54 32.97 2.64
CA ASP A 709 -2.04 31.99 3.61
C ASP A 709 -0.53 31.73 3.51
N VAL A 710 0.21 32.48 2.67
CA VAL A 710 1.66 32.29 2.45
C VAL A 710 2.41 33.60 2.69
N THR A 711 3.46 33.54 3.50
CA THR A 711 4.42 34.65 3.67
C THR A 711 5.83 34.16 3.36
N VAL A 712 6.50 34.84 2.42
CA VAL A 712 7.94 34.64 2.19
C VAL A 712 8.71 35.52 3.17
N VAL A 713 9.56 34.92 3.97
CA VAL A 713 10.35 35.58 5.02
C VAL A 713 11.82 35.51 4.63
N ASP A 714 12.50 36.66 4.57
CA ASP A 714 13.94 36.66 4.42
C ASP A 714 14.57 36.31 5.78
N HIS A 715 15.44 35.29 5.82
CA HIS A 715 16.07 34.88 7.09
C HIS A 715 16.83 36.02 7.76
N ARG A 716 17.27 37.04 7.01
CA ARG A 716 17.97 38.21 7.54
C ARG A 716 17.12 38.96 8.57
N ASP A 717 15.81 38.98 8.38
CA ASP A 717 14.87 39.67 9.26
C ASP A 717 14.68 38.96 10.61
N LEU A 718 15.17 37.72 10.73
CA LEU A 718 15.06 36.90 11.95
C LEU A 718 16.27 37.06 12.89
N PHE A 719 17.42 37.48 12.38
CA PHE A 719 18.62 37.67 13.19
C PHE A 719 18.53 38.97 14.00
N ALA A 720 18.79 38.90 15.31
CA ALA A 720 18.78 40.09 16.17
C ALA A 720 19.92 41.07 15.85
N ASP A 721 21.06 40.55 15.40
CA ASP A 721 22.20 41.32 14.89
C ASP A 721 22.65 40.73 13.53
N PRO A 722 21.97 41.09 12.44
CA PRO A 722 22.27 40.58 11.10
C PRO A 722 23.70 40.90 10.66
N ASP A 723 24.24 42.06 11.04
CA ASP A 723 25.57 42.52 10.64
C ASP A 723 26.68 41.65 11.23
N ALA A 724 26.48 41.11 12.43
CA ALA A 724 27.42 40.21 13.07
C ALA A 724 27.30 38.74 12.63
N ALA A 725 26.10 38.29 12.23
CA ALA A 725 25.82 36.88 11.96
C ALA A 725 25.86 36.50 10.47
N LEU A 726 25.70 37.47 9.56
CA LEU A 726 25.55 37.21 8.12
C LEU A 726 26.83 37.56 7.31
N PRO A 727 27.00 36.99 6.10
CA PRO A 727 26.18 35.95 5.49
C PRO A 727 26.36 34.59 6.17
N THR A 728 25.26 33.84 6.30
CA THR A 728 25.29 32.44 6.74
C THR A 728 24.69 31.51 5.68
N PHE A 729 25.26 30.31 5.60
CA PHE A 729 24.82 29.18 4.78
C PHE A 729 24.56 27.95 5.68
N ASN A 730 24.46 28.18 6.98
CA ASN A 730 24.24 27.15 7.99
C ASN A 730 22.76 27.07 8.37
N SER A 731 22.14 25.91 8.10
CA SER A 731 20.74 25.69 8.47
C SER A 731 20.54 25.76 9.99
N HIS A 732 21.48 25.26 10.81
CA HIS A 732 21.37 25.33 12.27
C HIS A 732 21.34 26.78 12.77
N ALA A 733 22.10 27.67 12.12
CA ALA A 733 22.09 29.09 12.42
C ALA A 733 20.72 29.70 12.12
N ILE A 734 20.13 29.45 10.94
CA ILE A 734 18.81 29.97 10.55
C ILE A 734 17.69 29.36 11.42
N GLU A 735 17.72 28.04 11.61
CA GLU A 735 16.76 27.29 12.44
C GLU A 735 16.71 27.82 13.88
N SER A 736 17.83 28.29 14.42
CA SER A 736 17.89 28.87 15.76
C SER A 736 17.10 30.19 15.91
N GLN A 737 16.72 30.83 14.80
CA GLN A 737 16.06 32.14 14.79
C GLN A 737 14.53 32.06 14.50
N LEU A 738 14.00 30.89 14.14
CA LEU A 738 12.61 30.76 13.62
C LEU A 738 11.51 31.24 14.57
N HIS A 739 11.75 31.22 15.88
CA HIS A 739 10.80 31.70 16.89
C HIS A 739 10.49 33.20 16.79
N ARG A 740 11.27 33.95 16.00
CA ARG A 740 11.14 35.40 15.78
C ARG A 740 10.31 35.78 14.56
N ILE A 741 9.81 34.79 13.80
CA ILE A 741 8.90 35.06 12.69
C ILE A 741 7.67 35.80 13.22
N GLU A 742 7.40 36.99 12.67
CA GLU A 742 6.25 37.80 13.05
C GLU A 742 4.95 37.07 12.66
N GLY A 743 3.98 37.02 13.58
CA GLY A 743 2.68 36.37 13.36
C GLY A 743 2.66 34.84 13.56
N LEU A 744 3.83 34.20 13.74
CA LEU A 744 3.93 32.75 13.95
C LEU A 744 3.16 32.31 15.20
N SER A 745 2.34 31.27 15.06
CA SER A 745 1.59 30.65 16.15
C SER A 745 2.51 30.07 17.23
N GLU A 746 1.98 29.89 18.45
CA GLU A 746 2.69 29.14 19.48
C GLU A 746 2.96 27.69 19.07
N HIS A 747 2.02 27.09 18.33
CA HIS A 747 2.13 25.72 17.81
C HIS A 747 2.38 25.79 16.31
N PHE A 748 3.44 25.15 15.83
CA PHE A 748 3.72 25.10 14.40
C PHE A 748 4.46 23.83 14.01
N LEU A 749 4.33 23.45 12.74
CA LEU A 749 5.09 22.39 12.13
C LEU A 749 6.29 22.99 11.38
N TYR A 750 7.47 22.44 11.60
CA TYR A 750 8.63 22.72 10.78
C TYR A 750 8.80 21.66 9.69
N PHE A 751 9.13 22.12 8.49
CA PHE A 751 9.46 21.31 7.33
C PHE A 751 10.82 21.74 6.75
N ASN A 752 11.65 20.75 6.42
CA ASN A 752 12.59 20.91 5.31
C ASN A 752 11.85 20.68 3.98
N ASP A 753 12.41 21.15 2.88
CA ASP A 753 11.83 21.03 1.54
C ASP A 753 11.71 19.60 1.03
N ASP A 754 12.52 18.68 1.55
CA ASP A 754 12.53 17.25 1.26
C ASP A 754 11.61 16.39 2.16
N MET A 755 10.85 17.02 3.08
CA MET A 755 9.87 16.34 3.93
C MET A 755 8.48 16.38 3.29
N PHE A 756 7.80 15.23 3.22
CA PHE A 756 6.48 15.12 2.60
C PHE A 756 5.48 14.41 3.51
N LEU A 757 4.22 14.86 3.50
CA LEU A 757 3.10 14.07 4.01
C LEU A 757 2.68 13.04 2.95
N GLY A 758 2.44 11.80 3.37
CA GLY A 758 2.12 10.71 2.45
C GLY A 758 0.63 10.34 2.38
N ARG A 759 -0.16 10.75 3.37
CA ARG A 759 -1.61 10.50 3.51
C ARG A 759 -2.26 11.59 4.38
N PRO A 760 -3.60 11.76 4.37
CA PRO A 760 -4.28 12.75 5.19
C PRO A 760 -3.94 12.65 6.68
N THR A 761 -3.76 13.79 7.32
CA THR A 761 -3.46 13.95 8.74
C THR A 761 -4.39 14.96 9.38
N THR A 762 -4.46 14.92 10.69
CA THR A 762 -5.22 15.85 11.54
C THR A 762 -4.26 16.51 12.55
N PRO A 763 -4.61 17.65 13.17
CA PRO A 763 -3.73 18.30 14.14
C PRO A 763 -3.30 17.38 15.29
N ASP A 764 -4.15 16.43 15.70
CA ASP A 764 -3.89 15.49 16.79
C ASP A 764 -2.75 14.49 16.50
N THR A 765 -2.40 14.34 15.22
CA THR A 765 -1.20 13.62 14.76
C THR A 765 0.07 14.24 15.36
N PHE A 766 0.08 15.57 15.53
CA PHE A 766 1.25 16.36 15.91
C PHE A 766 1.15 17.01 17.29
N PHE A 767 -0.05 17.28 17.78
CA PHE A 767 -0.28 17.91 19.08
C PHE A 767 -1.39 17.21 19.86
N LEU A 768 -1.28 17.12 21.18
CA LEU A 768 -2.44 16.81 22.02
C LEU A 768 -3.35 18.05 22.12
N SER A 769 -4.64 17.85 22.39
CA SER A 769 -5.57 18.96 22.68
C SER A 769 -5.14 19.83 23.87
N SER A 770 -4.27 19.31 24.74
CA SER A 770 -3.62 20.08 25.82
C SER A 770 -2.55 21.06 25.33
N GLY A 771 -2.23 21.10 24.04
CA GLY A 771 -1.11 21.84 23.46
C GLY A 771 0.21 21.08 23.44
N THR A 772 0.30 19.92 24.10
CA THR A 772 1.56 19.15 24.19
C THR A 772 1.99 18.62 22.80
N ALA A 773 3.22 18.88 22.39
CA ALA A 773 3.72 18.44 21.08
C ALA A 773 4.01 16.93 21.04
N ARG A 774 3.87 16.29 19.88
CA ARG A 774 4.27 14.90 19.64
C ARG A 774 5.55 14.86 18.82
N PHE A 775 6.50 14.03 19.21
CA PHE A 775 7.74 13.81 18.49
C PHE A 775 7.97 12.32 18.18
N PHE A 776 8.70 12.04 17.11
CA PHE A 776 8.81 10.69 16.55
C PHE A 776 10.25 10.18 16.62
N TRP A 777 10.48 9.12 17.40
CA TRP A 777 11.82 8.56 17.61
C TRP A 777 12.28 7.78 16.38
N SER A 778 13.53 8.01 15.97
CA SER A 778 14.22 7.11 15.07
C SER A 778 14.89 6.00 15.86
N THR A 779 15.01 4.82 15.24
CA THR A 779 15.86 3.74 15.75
C THR A 779 17.35 4.07 15.63
N ALA A 780 17.71 5.13 14.90
CA ALA A 780 19.07 5.63 14.79
C ALA A 780 19.59 6.16 16.13
N SER A 781 20.63 5.52 16.65
CA SER A 781 21.26 5.91 17.91
C SER A 781 22.26 7.04 17.70
N VAL A 782 22.35 7.96 18.67
CA VAL A 782 23.45 8.93 18.72
C VAL A 782 24.65 8.25 19.40
N PRO A 783 25.81 8.08 18.74
CA PRO A 783 26.95 7.34 19.29
C PRO A 783 27.46 7.93 20.61
N ALA A 784 27.92 7.09 21.53
CA ALA A 784 28.51 7.51 22.81
C ALA A 784 29.98 7.98 22.69
N LEU A 785 30.50 8.09 21.46
CA LEU A 785 31.84 8.61 21.19
C LEU A 785 31.86 10.14 21.33
N PRO A 786 33.01 10.74 21.70
CA PRO A 786 33.19 12.19 21.63
C PRO A 786 32.90 12.75 20.24
N VAL A 787 32.68 14.07 20.15
CA VAL A 787 32.61 14.77 18.86
C VAL A 787 33.96 14.64 18.16
N SER A 788 33.94 14.21 16.91
CA SER A 788 35.09 14.05 16.03
C SER A 788 35.01 15.05 14.88
N PRO A 789 36.14 15.51 14.30
CA PRO A 789 36.17 16.21 13.02
C PRO A 789 35.44 15.47 11.89
N ASP A 790 35.43 14.14 11.94
CA ASP A 790 34.82 13.27 10.91
C ASP A 790 33.32 13.01 11.13
N ASP A 791 32.71 13.54 12.19
CA ASP A 791 31.27 13.42 12.38
C ASP A 791 30.54 14.28 11.35
N GLU A 792 29.50 13.74 10.73
CA GLU A 792 28.53 14.55 9.98
C GLU A 792 27.90 15.60 10.91
N GLY A 793 27.61 16.80 10.38
CA GLY A 793 27.22 17.95 11.17
C GLY A 793 25.96 17.74 12.00
N TYR A 794 25.00 16.93 11.52
CA TYR A 794 23.81 16.58 12.31
C TYR A 794 24.16 15.68 13.51
N LEU A 795 25.14 14.79 13.36
CA LEU A 795 25.59 13.86 14.39
C LEU A 795 26.43 14.57 15.45
N ALA A 796 27.34 15.46 15.01
CA ALA A 796 28.09 16.33 15.90
C ALA A 796 27.14 17.19 16.74
N ALA A 797 26.15 17.82 16.10
CA ALA A 797 25.14 18.63 16.78
C ALA A 797 24.28 17.82 17.77
N ALA A 798 23.91 16.58 17.44
CA ALA A 798 23.19 15.70 18.36
C ALA A 798 24.04 15.32 19.60
N LYS A 799 25.35 15.12 19.44
CA LYS A 799 26.28 14.90 20.56
C LYS A 799 26.43 16.16 21.44
N ASN A 800 26.48 17.35 20.84
CA ASN A 800 26.51 18.61 21.58
C ASN A 800 25.22 18.84 22.37
N ASN A 801 24.06 18.63 21.74
CA ASN A 801 22.75 18.70 22.38
C ASN A 801 22.65 17.76 23.60
N ARG A 802 23.15 16.52 23.46
CA ARG A 802 23.21 15.56 24.57
C ARG A 802 23.99 16.13 25.75
N GLU A 803 25.14 16.75 25.51
CA GLU A 803 25.97 17.26 26.60
C GLU A 803 25.27 18.39 27.35
N LEU A 804 24.57 19.29 26.64
CA LEU A 804 23.72 20.31 27.25
C LEU A 804 22.61 19.70 28.11
N LEU A 805 21.89 18.72 27.59
CA LEU A 805 20.81 18.04 28.31
C LEU A 805 21.32 17.27 29.53
N ARG A 806 22.52 16.67 29.43
CA ARG A 806 23.18 15.97 30.52
C ARG A 806 23.59 16.94 31.63
N ARG A 807 24.17 18.09 31.25
CA ARG A 807 24.56 19.17 32.18
C ARG A 807 23.34 19.71 32.92
N GLU A 808 22.25 19.95 32.19
CA GLU A 808 21.09 20.65 32.73
C GLU A 808 20.14 19.74 33.52
N PHE A 809 19.86 18.55 33.02
CA PHE A 809 18.83 17.66 33.57
C PHE A 809 19.39 16.36 34.15
N GLY A 810 20.69 16.09 34.01
CA GLY A 810 21.26 14.78 34.35
C GLY A 810 20.73 13.64 33.47
N ARG A 811 20.22 13.96 32.27
CA ARG A 811 19.61 13.01 31.33
C ARG A 811 20.40 12.93 30.04
N THR A 812 20.54 11.71 29.51
CA THR A 812 21.32 11.45 28.30
C THR A 812 20.40 11.15 27.14
N ALA A 813 20.41 12.00 26.10
CA ALA A 813 19.75 11.72 24.83
C ALA A 813 20.46 10.57 24.10
N THR A 814 19.76 9.53 23.66
CA THR A 814 20.38 8.33 23.06
C THR A 814 19.94 8.06 21.62
N HIS A 815 18.88 8.71 21.15
CA HIS A 815 18.26 8.46 19.86
C HIS A 815 18.10 9.77 19.09
N SER A 816 18.07 9.66 17.77
CA SER A 816 17.67 10.73 16.87
C SER A 816 16.16 10.70 16.63
N PHE A 817 15.64 11.64 15.85
CA PHE A 817 14.23 11.71 15.45
C PHE A 817 14.06 11.34 13.98
N PHE A 818 12.86 10.93 13.56
CA PHE A 818 12.58 10.79 12.13
C PHE A 818 12.73 12.14 11.43
N HIS A 819 13.18 12.11 10.17
CA HIS A 819 13.25 13.30 9.34
C HIS A 819 11.88 13.56 8.69
N ALA A 820 10.92 13.90 9.55
CA ALA A 820 9.52 14.14 9.26
C ALA A 820 9.11 15.49 9.85
N PRO A 821 7.91 16.03 9.53
CA PRO A 821 7.48 17.33 10.03
C PRO A 821 7.57 17.40 11.56
N TYR A 822 8.27 18.41 12.08
CA TYR A 822 8.52 18.56 13.51
C TYR A 822 7.46 19.42 14.16
N ALA A 823 6.75 18.88 15.14
CA ALA A 823 5.81 19.64 15.95
C ALA A 823 6.58 20.46 17.00
N LEU A 824 6.48 21.79 16.92
CA LEU A 824 7.26 22.71 17.72
C LEU A 824 6.39 23.71 18.48
N HIS A 825 6.97 24.16 19.58
CA HIS A 825 6.49 25.24 20.44
C HIS A 825 7.37 26.46 20.26
N ARG A 826 6.80 27.59 19.85
CA ARG A 826 7.52 28.86 19.67
C ARG A 826 8.14 29.34 20.98
N GLY A 827 7.39 29.28 22.08
CA GLY A 827 7.88 29.66 23.42
C GLY A 827 9.04 28.79 23.90
N VAL A 828 9.05 27.50 23.57
CA VAL A 828 10.18 26.61 23.93
C VAL A 828 11.45 26.99 23.18
N LEU A 829 11.35 27.36 21.89
CA LEU A 829 12.52 27.83 21.13
C LEU A 829 13.07 29.16 21.68
N ALA A 830 12.19 30.09 22.06
CA ALA A 830 12.59 31.33 22.71
C ALA A 830 13.29 31.08 24.05
N GLU A 831 12.73 30.22 24.90
CA GLU A 831 13.31 29.83 26.19
C GLU A 831 14.68 29.16 26.04
N LEU A 832 14.85 28.28 25.03
CA LEU A 832 16.14 27.66 24.73
C LEU A 832 17.18 28.71 24.34
N THR A 833 16.78 29.70 23.53
CA THR A 833 17.65 30.81 23.09
C THR A 833 18.08 31.69 24.26
N GLU A 834 17.24 31.89 25.27
CA GLU A 834 17.60 32.62 26.48
C GLU A 834 18.49 31.78 27.42
N ARG A 835 18.17 30.49 27.59
CA ARG A 835 18.84 29.61 28.56
C ARG A 835 20.23 29.16 28.11
N PHE A 836 20.41 28.93 26.81
CA PHE A 836 21.66 28.50 26.20
C PHE A 836 22.19 29.58 25.24
N ALA A 837 22.10 30.85 25.67
CA ALA A 837 22.38 32.01 24.84
C ALA A 837 23.80 31.97 24.25
N ASP A 838 24.81 31.64 25.06
CA ASP A 838 26.21 31.59 24.60
C ASP A 838 26.40 30.52 23.50
N GLU A 839 25.89 29.31 23.72
CA GLU A 839 26.05 28.20 22.78
C GLU A 839 25.22 28.39 21.49
N LEU A 840 24.01 28.94 21.60
CA LEU A 840 23.17 29.23 20.45
C LEU A 840 23.62 30.49 19.69
N GLU A 841 24.19 31.49 20.34
CA GLU A 841 24.79 32.64 19.67
C GLU A 841 26.05 32.21 18.89
N ALA A 842 26.85 31.29 19.44
CA ALA A 842 27.96 30.68 18.71
C ALA A 842 27.49 29.92 17.46
N THR A 843 26.41 29.14 17.56
CA THR A 843 25.79 28.45 16.42
C THR A 843 25.27 29.45 15.39
N ALA A 844 24.56 30.50 15.83
CA ALA A 844 23.97 31.53 14.98
C ALA A 844 25.01 32.34 14.19
N ARG A 845 26.22 32.56 14.75
CA ARG A 845 27.33 33.24 14.08
C ARG A 845 28.14 32.32 13.16
N SER A 846 27.88 31.01 13.17
CA SER A 846 28.60 30.07 12.31
C SER A 846 28.10 30.19 10.87
N ARG A 847 29.00 30.57 9.95
CA ARG A 847 28.67 30.77 8.53
C ARG A 847 28.38 29.47 7.79
N PHE A 848 29.03 28.38 8.21
CA PHE A 848 28.83 27.03 7.69
C PHE A 848 28.62 26.08 8.86
N ARG A 849 28.08 24.89 8.59
CA ARG A 849 27.93 23.87 9.64
C ARG A 849 29.25 23.59 10.33
N SER A 850 29.23 23.55 11.65
CA SER A 850 30.41 23.33 12.47
C SER A 850 30.14 22.20 13.46
N ASN A 851 31.19 21.48 13.84
CA ASN A 851 31.09 20.42 14.84
C ASN A 851 30.78 20.97 16.24
N GLY A 852 30.80 22.30 16.41
CA GLY A 852 30.31 23.00 17.60
C GLY A 852 28.83 23.41 17.55
N ASP A 853 28.13 23.21 16.43
CA ASP A 853 26.75 23.64 16.27
C ASP A 853 25.78 22.87 17.19
N LEU A 854 24.64 23.50 17.45
CA LEU A 854 23.48 22.86 18.05
C LEU A 854 22.36 22.69 17.02
N ALA A 855 21.77 21.50 17.00
CA ALA A 855 20.60 21.20 16.17
C ALA A 855 19.35 21.54 16.98
N LEU A 856 18.89 22.80 16.91
CA LEU A 856 17.83 23.29 17.78
C LEU A 856 16.48 22.65 17.44
N VAL A 857 16.05 22.76 16.19
CA VAL A 857 14.72 22.34 15.72
C VAL A 857 14.61 20.83 15.61
N SER A 858 15.58 20.18 14.95
CA SER A 858 15.54 18.74 14.67
C SER A 858 15.93 17.86 15.86
N SER A 859 16.36 18.43 17.00
CA SER A 859 16.81 17.63 18.15
C SER A 859 16.62 18.29 19.53
N LEU A 860 17.26 19.42 19.82
CA LEU A 860 17.32 19.97 21.18
C LEU A 860 15.93 20.34 21.72
N HIS A 861 15.09 20.93 20.86
CA HIS A 861 13.71 21.29 21.19
C HIS A 861 12.91 20.09 21.70
N HIS A 862 12.89 18.98 20.95
CA HIS A 862 12.09 17.81 21.30
C HIS A 862 12.50 17.20 22.63
N HIS A 863 13.80 17.06 22.87
CA HIS A 863 14.29 16.55 24.16
C HIS A 863 13.97 17.49 25.31
N TYR A 864 14.20 18.80 25.13
CA TYR A 864 13.93 19.79 26.17
C TYR A 864 12.43 19.89 26.50
N ALA A 865 11.59 19.92 25.48
CA ALA A 865 10.14 19.92 25.62
C ALA A 865 9.66 18.64 26.33
N TYR A 866 10.23 17.48 26.01
CA TYR A 866 9.93 16.22 26.72
C TYR A 866 10.30 16.28 28.20
N LEU A 867 11.53 16.74 28.52
CA LEU A 867 12.02 16.84 29.89
C LEU A 867 11.27 17.90 30.73
N THR A 868 10.62 18.86 30.08
CA THR A 868 9.82 19.90 30.73
C THR A 868 8.30 19.66 30.64
N GLY A 869 7.86 18.48 30.18
CA GLY A 869 6.45 18.09 30.14
C GLY A 869 5.61 18.76 29.03
N ARG A 870 6.26 19.34 28.02
CA ARG A 870 5.65 20.05 26.88
C ARG A 870 5.66 19.26 25.58
N ALA A 871 6.30 18.10 25.56
CA ALA A 871 6.20 17.14 24.46
C ALA A 871 6.09 15.70 24.97
N VAL A 872 5.50 14.82 24.14
CA VAL A 872 5.40 13.38 24.38
C VAL A 872 5.80 12.58 23.13
N PRO A 873 6.24 11.32 23.28
CA PRO A 873 6.42 10.44 22.13
C PRO A 873 5.11 10.24 21.37
N GLY A 874 5.18 10.31 20.04
CA GLY A 874 4.11 9.91 19.12
C GLY A 874 4.55 8.76 18.22
N GLU A 875 3.62 8.23 17.43
CA GLU A 875 3.88 7.17 16.45
C GLU A 875 3.34 7.58 15.08
N ILE A 876 4.17 7.42 14.05
CA ILE A 876 3.78 7.58 12.65
C ILE A 876 4.39 6.47 11.80
N THR A 877 3.74 6.16 10.68
CA THR A 877 4.36 5.34 9.63
C THR A 877 5.27 6.22 8.79
N TYR A 878 6.57 5.90 8.76
CA TYR A 878 7.60 6.72 8.11
C TYR A 878 8.42 5.93 7.09
N ASP A 879 9.03 6.62 6.13
CA ASP A 879 10.05 6.07 5.23
C ASP A 879 11.11 7.11 4.84
N PHE A 880 12.33 6.66 4.57
CA PHE A 880 13.41 7.47 4.03
C PHE A 880 13.95 6.79 2.77
N VAL A 881 14.13 7.57 1.71
CA VAL A 881 14.67 7.09 0.44
C VAL A 881 15.93 7.88 0.10
N ASP A 882 17.07 7.18 -0.01
CA ASP A 882 18.30 7.73 -0.54
C ASP A 882 18.34 7.56 -2.07
N ILE A 883 18.20 8.65 -2.81
CA ILE A 883 18.14 8.62 -4.28
C ILE A 883 19.49 8.33 -4.91
N GLY A 884 20.60 8.47 -4.16
CA GLY A 884 21.94 8.11 -4.62
C GLY A 884 22.17 6.59 -4.70
N ARG A 885 21.31 5.80 -4.05
CA ARG A 885 21.40 4.34 -3.99
C ARG A 885 20.40 3.68 -4.92
N ARG A 886 20.89 2.87 -5.87
CA ARG A 886 20.00 2.19 -6.85
C ARG A 886 19.01 1.24 -6.19
N GLU A 887 19.38 0.63 -5.06
CA GLU A 887 18.50 -0.28 -4.29
C GLU A 887 17.25 0.43 -3.70
N ASP A 888 17.39 1.70 -3.32
CA ASP A 888 16.35 2.48 -2.65
C ASP A 888 15.28 3.01 -3.62
N HIS A 889 15.56 3.08 -4.94
CA HIS A 889 14.59 3.51 -5.95
C HIS A 889 13.34 2.63 -5.99
N SER A 890 13.48 1.35 -5.66
CA SER A 890 12.36 0.43 -5.57
C SER A 890 11.34 0.83 -4.48
N ARG A 891 11.78 1.57 -3.45
CA ARG A 891 10.93 2.11 -2.37
C ARG A 891 10.09 3.28 -2.84
N LEU A 892 10.55 4.08 -3.80
CA LEU A 892 9.72 5.10 -4.47
C LEU A 892 8.50 4.46 -5.14
N GLY A 893 8.69 3.33 -5.82
CA GLY A 893 7.59 2.55 -6.39
C GLY A 893 6.61 2.05 -5.32
N GLN A 894 7.11 1.56 -4.17
CA GLN A 894 6.29 1.10 -3.06
C GLN A 894 5.51 2.22 -2.36
N LEU A 895 6.14 3.37 -2.17
CA LEU A 895 5.50 4.57 -1.62
C LEU A 895 4.33 4.97 -2.52
N LEU A 896 4.58 5.06 -3.82
CA LEU A 896 3.59 5.50 -4.79
C LEU A 896 2.44 4.51 -4.98
N GLN A 897 2.72 3.21 -4.89
CA GLN A 897 1.69 2.19 -4.83
C GLN A 897 0.92 2.30 -3.50
N SER A 898 1.55 2.00 -2.37
CA SER A 898 0.80 1.85 -1.10
C SER A 898 0.19 3.14 -0.56
N ARG A 899 0.84 4.29 -0.78
CA ARG A 899 0.56 5.59 -0.13
C ARG A 899 0.29 5.46 1.38
N ALA A 900 0.91 4.46 2.02
CA ALA A 900 0.57 4.02 3.37
C ALA A 900 1.35 4.76 4.47
N LYS A 901 2.34 5.57 4.08
CA LYS A 901 3.20 6.29 5.01
C LYS A 901 2.55 7.62 5.38
N THR A 902 2.61 7.96 6.66
CA THR A 902 2.16 9.25 7.19
C THR A 902 3.07 10.36 6.69
N ALA A 903 4.38 10.13 6.75
CA ALA A 903 5.39 11.02 6.20
C ALA A 903 6.52 10.21 5.55
N PHE A 904 7.24 10.84 4.63
CA PHE A 904 8.50 10.32 4.10
C PHE A 904 9.43 11.47 3.73
N CYS A 905 10.74 11.20 3.63
CA CYS A 905 11.67 12.16 3.02
C CYS A 905 12.57 11.49 1.98
N ILE A 906 13.09 12.33 1.08
CA ILE A 906 13.91 11.94 -0.06
C ILE A 906 15.23 12.71 0.05
N GLY A 907 16.34 12.00 0.27
CA GLY A 907 17.66 12.62 0.42
C GLY A 907 18.69 12.04 -0.54
N GLU A 908 19.87 12.65 -0.58
CA GLU A 908 21.02 12.23 -1.40
C GLU A 908 22.25 12.06 -0.49
N SER A 909 22.82 10.86 -0.41
CA SER A 909 24.11 10.65 0.24
C SER A 909 25.28 11.17 -0.62
N PRO A 910 26.40 11.58 -0.01
CA PRO A 910 27.59 12.05 -0.75
C PRO A 910 28.17 11.03 -1.73
N ASP A 911 28.08 9.73 -1.38
CA ASP A 911 28.59 8.62 -2.18
C ASP A 911 27.51 8.05 -3.11
N SER A 912 27.08 8.82 -4.10
CA SER A 912 26.06 8.39 -5.07
C SER A 912 26.61 7.37 -6.10
N GLU A 913 25.84 6.31 -6.34
CA GLU A 913 26.11 5.31 -7.39
C GLU A 913 25.55 5.72 -8.75
N LEU A 914 24.74 6.79 -8.79
CA LEU A 914 23.92 7.20 -9.93
C LEU A 914 24.32 8.58 -10.43
N SER A 915 24.09 8.82 -11.73
CA SER A 915 24.29 10.15 -12.30
C SER A 915 23.24 11.15 -11.79
N ASP A 916 23.60 12.44 -11.74
CA ASP A 916 22.68 13.52 -11.36
C ASP A 916 21.41 13.55 -12.22
N GLU A 917 21.54 13.22 -13.52
CA GLU A 917 20.42 13.16 -14.46
C GLU A 917 19.45 12.02 -14.14
N GLU A 918 19.97 10.83 -13.82
CA GLU A 918 19.15 9.68 -13.39
C GLU A 918 18.40 10.00 -12.09
N MET A 919 19.09 10.58 -11.09
CA MET A 919 18.47 10.96 -9.82
C MET A 919 17.38 12.01 -10.00
N ALA A 920 17.66 13.06 -10.79
CA ALA A 920 16.68 14.12 -11.07
C ALA A 920 15.45 13.59 -11.82
N LEU A 921 15.63 12.64 -12.74
CA LEU A 921 14.53 11.98 -13.43
C LEU A 921 13.69 11.13 -12.47
N ALA A 922 14.33 10.37 -11.57
CA ALA A 922 13.64 9.52 -10.60
C ALA A 922 12.77 10.34 -9.64
N VAL A 923 13.34 11.39 -9.01
CA VAL A 923 12.64 12.29 -8.09
C VAL A 923 11.47 12.98 -8.80
N ARG A 924 11.72 13.61 -9.95
CA ARG A 924 10.68 14.32 -10.71
C ARG A 924 9.55 13.38 -11.12
N SER A 925 9.86 12.18 -11.59
CA SER A 925 8.86 11.19 -12.02
C SER A 925 8.02 10.73 -10.83
N PHE A 926 8.67 10.40 -9.70
CA PHE A 926 7.98 9.99 -8.49
C PHE A 926 7.10 11.11 -7.92
N LEU A 927 7.64 12.31 -7.68
CA LEU A 927 6.89 13.40 -7.05
C LEU A 927 5.75 13.90 -7.93
N THR A 928 5.94 13.96 -9.26
CA THR A 928 4.85 14.27 -10.21
C THR A 928 3.72 13.24 -10.12
N ALA A 929 4.06 11.97 -9.97
CA ALA A 929 3.06 10.91 -9.87
C ALA A 929 2.41 10.86 -8.48
N TYR A 930 3.16 11.13 -7.41
CA TYR A 930 2.68 11.10 -6.03
C TYR A 930 1.78 12.31 -5.72
N PHE A 931 2.17 13.49 -6.18
CA PHE A 931 1.44 14.75 -5.97
C PHE A 931 1.09 15.41 -7.33
N PRO A 932 0.23 14.77 -8.15
CA PRO A 932 -0.06 15.23 -9.50
C PRO A 932 -0.90 16.52 -9.56
N VAL A 933 -1.70 16.77 -8.52
CA VAL A 933 -2.59 17.92 -8.41
C VAL A 933 -1.80 19.13 -7.90
N ARG A 934 -2.02 20.30 -8.50
CA ARG A 934 -1.37 21.56 -8.09
C ARG A 934 -1.90 22.00 -6.72
N SER A 935 -1.05 22.62 -5.91
CA SER A 935 -1.49 23.27 -4.69
C SER A 935 -2.07 24.67 -5.00
N PRO A 936 -2.96 25.21 -4.15
CA PRO A 936 -3.45 26.59 -4.30
C PRO A 936 -2.33 27.65 -4.17
N TYR A 937 -1.16 27.25 -3.68
CA TYR A 937 0.02 28.11 -3.52
C TYR A 937 0.83 28.25 -4.81
N GLU A 938 0.47 27.57 -5.89
CA GLU A 938 1.14 27.68 -7.19
C GLU A 938 0.51 28.78 -8.07
N ARG A 939 1.31 29.43 -8.92
CA ARG A 939 0.79 30.40 -9.89
C ARG A 939 -0.11 29.72 -10.92
N GLY A 940 -1.29 30.30 -11.14
CA GLY A 940 -2.29 29.78 -12.08
C GLY A 940 -2.89 28.44 -11.65
N ALA A 941 -2.91 28.18 -10.33
CA ALA A 941 -3.73 27.15 -9.70
C ALA A 941 -5.21 27.55 -9.69
#